data_AF-A0AAJ5Z4I0-F1
#
_entry.id   AF-A0AAJ5Z4I0-F1
#
_cell.length_a   1.000
_cell.length_b   1.000
_cell.length_c   1.000
_cell.angle_alpha   90.00
_cell.angle_beta   90.00
_cell.angle_gamma   90.00
#
_symmetry.space_group_name_H-M   'P 1'
#
loop_
_entity.id
_entity.type
_entity.pdbx_description
1 polymer ?
#
loop_
_entity_poly.entity_id
_entity_poly.type
_entity_poly.pdbx_seq_one_letter_code
_entity_poly.pdbx_strand_id
1 'polypeptide(L)'
;MDTIDVSNLNRQFLFRDKDVGQPKATTAAAFVQSRVPGVKITSHVCRIQEKDDAFYMQFHMVICGLDSVEARRWMNATLIRLVDDQNPASLKPLIDGGSEGLKGQARVILPTITSCYECSLDMLPKRTTFPICTIANTPRLPEHCIEWASVLEWPRVHPGKKLDKDDPEHVQWVLDTALARAKKFQITGITWSLTQGVIKNIIPAIASTNAIISAACTQEAFKIATSTAPYLNNYMMYAGNEGVYTFTFEYEKRADCPVCGGESRSIHIRPDDSLAHLVAMLHDLPDIQCKRPTISGRSGPFFDMSGHAAASAEAQSAVFMRSEPVPEHTKQATGPHFDHLNPNDLGALMDSMATIGFQGTSVSDAVRIIERMRTWRLSDDPSYDSTGDDCANLPADDPAHPSNVRCTILLGYTSNLISSGLREVIHFLVKHKYVSGIVTTAGGVEEDFIKCLGPTYLGSFNLDGATLRKRGLNRIGNLIVPNDNYCKFEDWVMPILDQMRAEQDTAPPEANGERFAWTPSRVIERLGHEINDERSVYYWAAKNNIPVFCPALTDGSLGDMIYFHSYKNPGLTIDIVRDIRRLNDISVKAKKAGIIILGGGVCKHQIANAMLFRNGADFGVYINTGQEFDGSDSGARPDEAVSWGKLKSKENGGDTVKVYCDATIVFPFIVAQTFGRAHWAQKPLVS
;
A
#
# COMPACT_ATOMS: atom_id res chain seq x y z
N MET A 1 -4.62 -30.87 -32.60
CA MET A 1 -5.00 -29.43 -32.61
C MET A 1 -5.90 -29.17 -31.42
N ASP A 2 -5.94 -27.92 -30.93
CA ASP A 2 -6.68 -27.57 -29.72
C ASP A 2 -8.21 -27.60 -29.96
N THR A 3 -8.86 -28.65 -29.43
CA THR A 3 -10.28 -28.97 -29.63
C THR A 3 -10.98 -29.10 -28.28
N ILE A 4 -12.30 -28.91 -28.27
CA ILE A 4 -13.10 -28.95 -27.05
C ILE A 4 -13.26 -30.40 -26.59
N ASP A 5 -12.88 -30.67 -25.34
CA ASP A 5 -12.98 -31.99 -24.72
C ASP A 5 -14.00 -31.96 -23.57
N VAL A 6 -14.72 -33.07 -23.34
CA VAL A 6 -15.72 -33.21 -22.27
C VAL A 6 -15.11 -32.89 -20.91
N SER A 7 -13.87 -33.31 -20.68
CA SER A 7 -13.12 -33.06 -19.44
C SER A 7 -12.84 -31.57 -19.18
N ASN A 8 -13.02 -30.68 -20.18
CA ASN A 8 -12.71 -29.25 -20.12
C ASN A 8 -13.96 -28.37 -19.88
N LEU A 9 -15.15 -28.90 -20.11
CA LEU A 9 -16.41 -28.13 -20.08
C LEU A 9 -16.76 -27.60 -18.69
N ASN A 10 -16.39 -28.32 -17.64
CA ASN A 10 -16.65 -27.94 -16.25
C ASN A 10 -15.93 -26.64 -15.81
N ARG A 11 -14.93 -26.18 -16.57
CA ARG A 11 -14.10 -25.01 -16.25
C ARG A 11 -14.04 -23.96 -17.36
N GLN A 12 -14.78 -24.13 -18.45
CA GLN A 12 -14.77 -23.25 -19.63
C GLN A 12 -16.18 -22.74 -19.95
N PHE A 13 -16.39 -21.44 -19.76
CA PHE A 13 -17.73 -20.82 -19.85
C PHE A 13 -18.25 -20.61 -21.29
N LEU A 14 -17.36 -20.65 -22.28
CA LEU A 14 -17.66 -20.36 -23.68
C LEU A 14 -18.21 -21.55 -24.46
N PHE A 15 -18.10 -22.77 -23.92
CA PHE A 15 -18.43 -24.01 -24.63
C PHE A 15 -19.58 -24.74 -23.94
N ARG A 16 -20.28 -25.58 -24.70
CA ARG A 16 -21.36 -26.46 -24.22
C ARG A 16 -21.11 -27.89 -24.72
N ASP A 17 -21.87 -28.86 -24.21
CA ASP A 17 -21.75 -30.27 -24.62
C ASP A 17 -21.85 -30.47 -26.14
N LYS A 18 -22.69 -29.67 -26.82
CA LYS A 18 -22.83 -29.71 -28.28
C LYS A 18 -21.58 -29.30 -29.06
N ASP A 19 -20.64 -28.61 -28.42
CA ASP A 19 -19.44 -28.06 -29.06
C ASP A 19 -18.23 -29.02 -28.93
N VAL A 20 -18.36 -30.15 -28.24
CA VAL A 20 -17.30 -31.14 -28.07
C VAL A 20 -16.79 -31.64 -29.42
N GLY A 21 -15.46 -31.71 -29.56
CA GLY A 21 -14.75 -32.07 -30.78
C GLY A 21 -14.52 -30.91 -31.76
N GLN A 22 -15.16 -29.75 -31.56
CA GLN A 22 -14.95 -28.58 -32.42
C GLN A 22 -13.67 -27.80 -32.03
N PRO A 23 -13.05 -27.06 -32.97
CA PRO A 23 -11.91 -26.20 -32.67
C PRO A 23 -12.27 -25.06 -31.70
N LYS A 24 -11.51 -24.93 -30.60
CA LYS A 24 -11.81 -23.93 -29.55
C LYS A 24 -11.88 -22.49 -30.07
N ALA A 25 -10.93 -22.10 -30.93
CA ALA A 25 -10.85 -20.73 -31.44
C ALA A 25 -12.08 -20.34 -32.29
N THR A 26 -12.54 -21.25 -33.16
CA THR A 26 -13.71 -21.02 -34.03
C THR A 26 -14.99 -20.95 -33.22
N THR A 27 -15.18 -21.88 -32.28
CA THR A 27 -16.36 -21.90 -31.40
C THR A 27 -16.42 -20.67 -30.50
N ALA A 28 -15.28 -20.25 -29.93
CA ALA A 28 -15.21 -19.06 -29.07
C ALA A 28 -15.55 -17.77 -29.86
N ALA A 29 -15.03 -17.64 -31.08
CA ALA A 29 -15.33 -16.49 -31.94
C ALA A 29 -16.82 -16.42 -32.27
N ALA A 30 -17.45 -17.55 -32.64
CA ALA A 30 -18.88 -17.62 -32.92
C ALA A 30 -19.73 -17.27 -31.69
N PHE A 31 -19.36 -17.79 -30.52
CA PHE A 31 -20.05 -17.48 -29.26
C PHE A 31 -20.03 -15.98 -28.94
N VAL A 32 -18.86 -15.33 -29.00
CA VAL A 32 -18.73 -13.91 -28.66
C VAL A 32 -19.49 -13.03 -29.67
N GLN A 33 -19.38 -13.33 -30.97
CA GLN A 33 -20.11 -12.58 -32.01
C GLN A 33 -21.63 -12.71 -31.86
N SER A 34 -22.15 -13.87 -31.42
CA SER A 34 -23.58 -14.04 -31.16
C SER A 34 -24.08 -13.20 -29.96
N ARG A 35 -23.18 -12.88 -29.02
CA ARG A 35 -23.53 -12.23 -27.75
C ARG A 35 -23.27 -10.72 -27.75
N VAL A 36 -22.30 -10.24 -28.52
CA VAL A 36 -21.90 -8.82 -28.55
C VAL A 36 -22.13 -8.26 -29.96
N PRO A 37 -23.23 -7.52 -30.18
CA PRO A 37 -23.52 -6.91 -31.47
C PRO A 37 -22.39 -5.96 -31.93
N GLY A 38 -22.01 -6.04 -33.20
CA GLY A 38 -21.00 -5.16 -33.81
C GLY A 38 -19.55 -5.62 -33.67
N VAL A 39 -19.26 -6.70 -32.93
CA VAL A 39 -17.92 -7.27 -32.82
C VAL A 39 -17.64 -8.22 -33.99
N LYS A 40 -16.46 -8.10 -34.62
CA LYS A 40 -15.97 -8.99 -35.67
C LYS A 40 -14.71 -9.71 -35.20
N ILE A 41 -14.71 -11.04 -35.19
CA ILE A 41 -13.58 -11.87 -34.74
C ILE A 41 -13.15 -12.82 -35.86
N THR A 42 -11.87 -12.81 -36.20
CA THR A 42 -11.26 -13.78 -37.13
C THR A 42 -10.51 -14.83 -36.33
N SER A 43 -11.02 -16.06 -36.30
CA SER A 43 -10.37 -17.18 -35.61
C SER A 43 -9.31 -17.85 -36.49
N HIS A 44 -8.16 -18.20 -35.91
CA HIS A 44 -7.13 -19.02 -36.57
C HIS A 44 -6.89 -20.31 -35.76
N VAL A 45 -6.94 -21.46 -36.44
CA VAL A 45 -6.69 -22.78 -35.84
C VAL A 45 -5.33 -23.29 -36.34
N CYS A 46 -4.26 -22.77 -35.75
CA CYS A 46 -2.89 -23.12 -36.09
C CYS A 46 -1.97 -22.84 -34.89
N ARG A 47 -0.71 -23.27 -34.97
CA ARG A 47 0.29 -22.82 -34.00
C ARG A 47 0.63 -21.34 -34.26
N ILE A 48 0.94 -20.59 -33.20
CA ILE A 48 1.35 -19.18 -33.35
C ILE A 48 2.64 -19.07 -34.18
N GLN A 49 3.54 -20.05 -34.07
CA GLN A 49 4.81 -20.10 -34.79
C GLN A 49 4.67 -20.30 -36.31
N GLU A 50 3.48 -20.63 -36.81
CA GLU A 50 3.21 -20.80 -38.24
C GLU A 50 2.89 -19.46 -38.94
N LYS A 51 2.75 -18.37 -38.18
CA LYS A 51 2.52 -17.03 -38.70
C LYS A 51 3.82 -16.26 -38.84
N ASP A 52 3.91 -15.46 -39.89
CA ASP A 52 5.06 -14.62 -40.18
C ASP A 52 4.97 -13.26 -39.47
N ASP A 53 6.04 -12.47 -39.57
CA ASP A 53 6.14 -11.15 -38.96
C ASP A 53 5.08 -10.18 -39.51
N ALA A 54 4.75 -10.29 -40.80
CA ALA A 54 3.70 -9.49 -41.44
C ALA A 54 2.33 -9.72 -40.78
N PHE A 55 2.01 -10.96 -40.42
CA PHE A 55 0.78 -11.25 -39.68
C PHE A 55 0.75 -10.54 -38.32
N TYR A 56 1.85 -10.49 -37.57
CA TYR A 56 1.86 -9.84 -36.27
C TYR A 56 1.87 -8.31 -36.35
N MET A 57 2.49 -7.75 -37.39
CA MET A 57 2.53 -6.31 -37.64
C MET A 57 1.16 -5.67 -37.87
N GLN A 58 0.15 -6.45 -38.27
CA GLN A 58 -1.21 -5.95 -38.53
C GLN A 58 -1.98 -5.57 -37.25
N PHE A 59 -1.57 -6.06 -36.08
CA PHE A 59 -2.29 -5.83 -34.82
C PHE A 59 -1.88 -4.51 -34.17
N HIS A 60 -2.74 -3.94 -33.33
CA HIS A 60 -2.40 -2.75 -32.52
C HIS A 60 -1.84 -3.14 -31.15
N MET A 61 -2.29 -4.25 -30.59
CA MET A 61 -1.83 -4.84 -29.34
C MET A 61 -2.08 -6.34 -29.35
N VAL A 62 -1.39 -7.08 -28.48
CA VAL A 62 -1.50 -8.54 -28.34
C VAL A 62 -1.86 -8.88 -26.91
N ILE A 63 -2.87 -9.73 -26.71
CA ILE A 63 -3.27 -10.23 -25.39
C ILE A 63 -3.04 -11.74 -25.36
N CYS A 64 -2.21 -12.20 -24.43
CA CYS A 64 -1.84 -13.59 -24.26
C CYS A 64 -2.58 -14.24 -23.09
N GLY A 65 -3.15 -15.41 -23.36
CA GLY A 65 -3.64 -16.39 -22.38
C GLY A 65 -3.09 -17.78 -22.68
N LEU A 66 -1.79 -17.85 -22.96
CA LEU A 66 -1.12 -19.06 -23.43
C LEU A 66 -0.94 -20.07 -22.29
N ASP A 67 -0.85 -21.36 -22.60
CA ASP A 67 -0.76 -22.43 -21.61
C ASP A 67 0.69 -22.82 -21.25
N SER A 68 1.66 -22.39 -22.07
CA SER A 68 3.06 -22.76 -21.92
C SER A 68 3.99 -21.55 -21.86
N VAL A 69 5.06 -21.70 -21.07
CA VAL A 69 6.16 -20.72 -20.99
C VAL A 69 6.82 -20.57 -22.36
N GLU A 70 6.98 -21.67 -23.11
CA GLU A 70 7.61 -21.65 -24.45
C GLU A 70 6.84 -20.79 -25.45
N ALA A 71 5.51 -20.90 -25.48
CA ALA A 71 4.69 -20.06 -26.36
C ALA A 71 4.74 -18.57 -25.95
N ARG A 72 4.78 -18.27 -24.64
CA ARG A 72 4.93 -16.90 -24.12
C ARG A 72 6.27 -16.28 -24.50
N ARG A 73 7.37 -17.03 -24.29
CA ARG A 73 8.73 -16.62 -24.69
C ARG A 73 8.83 -16.34 -26.18
N TRP A 74 8.27 -17.22 -27.01
CA TRP A 74 8.25 -17.03 -28.44
C TRP A 74 7.49 -15.76 -28.84
N MET A 75 6.28 -15.54 -28.30
CA MET A 75 5.52 -14.32 -28.59
C MET A 75 6.26 -13.05 -28.15
N ASN A 76 6.86 -13.07 -26.95
CA ASN A 76 7.65 -11.97 -26.43
C ASN A 76 8.82 -11.63 -27.37
N ALA A 77 9.60 -12.64 -27.75
CA ALA A 77 10.74 -12.46 -28.67
C ALA A 77 10.30 -11.96 -30.05
N THR A 78 9.20 -12.48 -30.59
CA THR A 78 8.65 -12.02 -31.87
C THR A 78 8.29 -10.54 -31.79
N LEU A 79 7.53 -10.09 -30.79
CA LEU A 79 7.10 -8.68 -30.69
C LEU A 79 8.26 -7.72 -30.42
N ILE A 80 9.30 -8.15 -29.72
CA ILE A 80 10.54 -7.36 -29.55
C ILE A 80 11.29 -7.23 -30.86
N ARG A 81 11.42 -8.32 -31.63
CA ARG A 81 12.10 -8.31 -32.93
C ARG A 81 11.39 -7.41 -33.96
N LEU A 82 10.06 -7.27 -33.83
CA LEU A 82 9.29 -6.41 -34.72
C LEU A 82 9.53 -4.92 -34.50
N VAL A 83 10.06 -4.51 -33.33
CA VAL A 83 10.27 -3.09 -33.03
C VAL A 83 11.30 -2.50 -33.97
N ASP A 84 10.89 -1.43 -34.64
CA ASP A 84 11.68 -0.59 -35.52
C ASP A 84 11.57 0.86 -35.03
N ASP A 85 12.70 1.43 -34.61
CA ASP A 85 12.78 2.79 -34.06
C ASP A 85 12.33 3.87 -35.06
N GLN A 86 12.37 3.57 -36.37
CA GLN A 86 11.91 4.49 -37.42
C GLN A 86 10.39 4.40 -37.66
N ASN A 87 9.74 3.37 -37.12
CA ASN A 87 8.31 3.14 -37.27
C ASN A 87 7.66 2.87 -35.90
N PRO A 88 7.16 3.92 -35.21
CA PRO A 88 6.52 3.75 -33.90
C PRO A 88 5.34 2.77 -33.89
N ALA A 89 4.67 2.57 -35.03
CA ALA A 89 3.56 1.62 -35.14
C ALA A 89 4.03 0.15 -35.13
N SER A 90 5.32 -0.11 -35.23
CA SER A 90 5.92 -1.45 -35.10
C SER A 90 5.85 -2.00 -33.68
N LEU A 91 5.82 -1.11 -32.67
CA LEU A 91 5.68 -1.49 -31.27
C LEU A 91 4.25 -1.97 -31.00
N LYS A 92 4.12 -3.25 -30.64
CA LYS A 92 2.84 -3.85 -30.26
C LYS A 92 2.85 -4.13 -28.76
N PRO A 93 2.08 -3.38 -27.94
CA PRO A 93 1.96 -3.68 -26.52
C PRO A 93 1.47 -5.11 -26.31
N LEU A 94 2.11 -5.82 -25.39
CA LEU A 94 1.80 -7.20 -25.03
C LEU A 94 1.19 -7.24 -23.63
N ILE A 95 -0.01 -7.79 -23.50
CA ILE A 95 -0.65 -8.05 -22.21
C ILE A 95 -0.65 -9.55 -21.98
N ASP A 96 0.08 -10.05 -20.98
CA ASP A 96 0.12 -11.49 -20.67
C ASP A 96 -0.64 -11.80 -19.37
N GLY A 97 -1.61 -12.70 -19.46
CA GLY A 97 -2.34 -13.25 -18.32
C GLY A 97 -1.86 -14.65 -17.98
N GLY A 98 -1.73 -14.94 -16.69
CA GLY A 98 -1.48 -16.28 -16.17
C GLY A 98 -2.23 -16.56 -14.88
N SER A 99 -2.64 -17.81 -14.69
CA SER A 99 -3.31 -18.26 -13.48
C SER A 99 -2.77 -19.61 -13.04
N GLU A 100 -2.66 -19.78 -11.73
CA GLU A 100 -2.17 -20.98 -11.06
C GLU A 100 -2.93 -21.18 -9.73
N GLY A 101 -3.95 -22.04 -9.72
CA GLY A 101 -4.76 -22.25 -8.52
C GLY A 101 -5.55 -21.00 -8.14
N LEU A 102 -5.40 -20.51 -6.90
CA LEU A 102 -5.94 -19.22 -6.49
C LEU A 102 -4.96 -18.06 -6.71
N LYS A 103 -3.79 -18.29 -7.30
CA LYS A 103 -2.84 -17.23 -7.68
C LYS A 103 -2.98 -16.89 -9.16
N GLY A 104 -2.61 -15.66 -9.53
CA GLY A 104 -2.52 -15.29 -10.93
C GLY A 104 -1.76 -14.00 -11.13
N GLN A 105 -1.55 -13.62 -12.38
CA GLN A 105 -0.83 -12.43 -12.75
C GLN A 105 -1.35 -11.82 -14.05
N ALA A 106 -1.17 -10.51 -14.17
CA ALA A 106 -1.27 -9.78 -15.43
C ALA A 106 0.02 -9.00 -15.65
N ARG A 107 0.56 -9.03 -16.86
CA ARG A 107 1.77 -8.31 -17.26
C ARG A 107 1.46 -7.36 -18.40
N VAL A 108 2.02 -6.16 -18.37
CA VAL A 108 1.99 -5.21 -19.49
C VAL A 108 3.42 -5.00 -19.96
N ILE A 109 3.73 -5.52 -21.14
CA ILE A 109 5.06 -5.42 -21.74
C ILE A 109 4.94 -4.46 -22.92
N LEU A 110 5.62 -3.33 -22.80
CA LEU A 110 6.00 -2.50 -23.94
C LEU A 110 7.33 -3.03 -24.45
N PRO A 111 7.36 -3.67 -25.64
CA PRO A 111 8.58 -4.20 -26.22
C PRO A 111 9.70 -3.15 -26.23
N THR A 112 10.93 -3.58 -25.96
CA THR A 112 12.17 -2.77 -25.81
C THR A 112 12.17 -1.66 -24.74
N ILE A 113 11.01 -1.22 -24.23
CA ILE A 113 10.90 -0.15 -23.24
C ILE A 113 10.88 -0.70 -21.81
N THR A 114 9.93 -1.59 -21.52
CA THR A 114 9.72 -2.17 -20.17
C THR A 114 10.39 -3.53 -20.02
N SER A 115 10.46 -4.06 -18.80
CA SER A 115 10.87 -5.45 -18.56
C SER A 115 10.03 -6.43 -19.38
N CYS A 116 10.70 -7.18 -20.27
CA CYS A 116 10.03 -8.20 -21.07
C CYS A 116 9.83 -9.51 -20.30
N TYR A 117 9.21 -10.50 -20.94
CA TYR A 117 8.97 -11.80 -20.30
C TYR A 117 10.29 -12.48 -19.83
N GLU A 118 11.35 -12.42 -20.63
CA GLU A 118 12.67 -12.99 -20.30
C GLU A 118 13.38 -12.28 -19.14
N CYS A 119 13.09 -11.01 -18.87
CA CYS A 119 13.71 -10.28 -17.76
C CYS A 119 13.34 -10.85 -16.38
N SER A 120 12.25 -11.62 -16.29
CA SER A 120 11.73 -12.22 -15.05
C SER A 120 11.62 -13.75 -15.13
N LEU A 121 12.38 -14.39 -16.03
CA LEU A 121 12.27 -15.84 -16.28
C LEU A 121 12.74 -16.70 -15.09
N ASP A 122 13.73 -16.20 -14.36
CA ASP A 122 14.32 -16.84 -13.17
C ASP A 122 13.40 -16.83 -11.95
N MET A 123 12.46 -15.88 -11.90
CA MET A 123 11.42 -15.77 -10.87
C MET A 123 10.29 -16.78 -11.06
N LEU A 124 10.22 -17.46 -12.21
CA LEU A 124 9.24 -18.52 -12.42
C LEU A 124 9.60 -19.73 -11.54
N PRO A 125 8.65 -20.26 -10.74
CA PRO A 125 8.92 -21.39 -9.88
C PRO A 125 9.40 -22.59 -10.71
N LYS A 126 10.55 -23.16 -10.35
CA LYS A 126 11.05 -24.38 -10.97
C LYS A 126 10.01 -25.48 -10.76
N ARG A 127 9.75 -26.28 -11.80
CA ARG A 127 8.99 -27.52 -11.63
C ARG A 127 9.67 -28.35 -10.55
N THR A 128 8.92 -28.72 -9.51
CA THR A 128 9.38 -29.58 -8.43
C THR A 128 9.72 -30.96 -8.99
N THR A 129 10.99 -31.17 -9.33
CA THR A 129 11.53 -32.49 -9.66
C THR A 129 12.19 -33.05 -8.42
N PHE A 130 11.68 -34.19 -7.94
CA PHE A 130 12.26 -34.85 -6.79
C PHE A 130 13.55 -35.57 -7.19
N PRO A 131 14.66 -35.43 -6.44
CA PRO A 131 15.90 -36.14 -6.74
C PRO A 131 15.68 -37.66 -6.77
N ILE A 132 16.23 -38.34 -7.78
CA ILE A 132 16.09 -39.80 -7.96
C ILE A 132 16.53 -40.57 -6.71
N CYS A 133 17.59 -40.15 -6.03
CA CYS A 133 18.07 -40.78 -4.80
C CYS A 133 17.04 -40.70 -3.65
N THR A 134 16.34 -39.56 -3.53
CA THR A 134 15.31 -39.32 -2.51
C THR A 134 14.08 -40.18 -2.79
N ILE A 135 13.59 -40.21 -4.03
CA ILE A 135 12.44 -41.05 -4.39
C ILE A 135 12.79 -42.55 -4.33
N ALA A 136 14.02 -42.96 -4.64
CA ALA A 136 14.43 -44.37 -4.65
C ALA A 136 14.69 -44.94 -3.25
N ASN A 137 15.39 -44.21 -2.38
CA ASN A 137 15.97 -44.77 -1.15
C ASN A 137 15.45 -44.13 0.14
N THR A 138 15.18 -42.83 0.15
CA THR A 138 14.85 -42.08 1.38
C THR A 138 13.64 -41.16 1.21
N PRO A 139 12.43 -41.69 0.95
CA PRO A 139 11.23 -40.87 0.83
C PRO A 139 10.92 -40.22 2.20
N ARG A 140 10.57 -38.93 2.18
CA ARG A 140 10.22 -38.14 3.38
C ARG A 140 8.83 -37.53 3.37
N LEU A 141 8.19 -37.55 2.21
CA LEU A 141 6.92 -36.86 1.93
C LEU A 141 6.02 -37.83 1.15
N PRO A 142 4.68 -37.74 1.27
CA PRO A 142 3.76 -38.60 0.54
C PRO A 142 3.94 -38.50 -0.99
N GLU A 143 4.32 -37.34 -1.51
CA GLU A 143 4.62 -37.09 -2.93
C GLU A 143 5.81 -37.91 -3.41
N HIS A 144 6.83 -38.14 -2.57
CA HIS A 144 7.98 -38.99 -2.92
C HIS A 144 7.58 -40.45 -3.15
N CYS A 145 6.59 -40.95 -2.41
CA CYS A 145 6.08 -42.31 -2.58
C CYS A 145 5.25 -42.46 -3.85
N ILE A 146 4.47 -41.43 -4.20
CA ILE A 146 3.69 -41.37 -5.44
C ILE A 146 4.60 -41.26 -6.66
N GLU A 147 5.60 -40.37 -6.61
CA GLU A 147 6.57 -40.19 -7.70
C GLU A 147 7.44 -41.44 -7.91
N TRP A 148 7.82 -42.13 -6.82
CA TRP A 148 8.48 -43.42 -6.96
C TRP A 148 7.61 -44.46 -7.67
N ALA A 149 6.32 -44.53 -7.31
CA ALA A 149 5.41 -45.49 -7.90
C ALA A 149 5.21 -45.22 -9.40
N SER A 150 5.11 -43.95 -9.80
CA SER A 150 4.90 -43.55 -11.20
C SER A 150 6.18 -43.61 -12.06
N VAL A 151 7.34 -43.19 -11.54
CA VAL A 151 8.57 -43.01 -12.33
C VAL A 151 9.50 -44.22 -12.26
N LEU A 152 9.53 -44.95 -11.14
CA LEU A 152 10.47 -46.05 -10.92
C LEU A 152 9.78 -47.42 -10.90
N GLU A 153 8.69 -47.55 -10.17
CA GLU A 153 8.03 -48.84 -9.99
C GLU A 153 7.16 -49.23 -11.18
N TRP A 154 6.44 -48.27 -11.77
CA TRP A 154 5.59 -48.54 -12.93
C TRP A 154 6.38 -49.13 -14.11
N PRO A 155 7.50 -48.54 -14.58
CA PRO A 155 8.29 -49.13 -15.67
C PRO A 155 8.91 -50.49 -15.30
N ARG A 156 9.17 -50.73 -14.01
CA ARG A 156 9.72 -52.00 -13.50
C ARG A 156 8.69 -53.13 -13.55
N VAL A 157 7.45 -52.85 -13.15
CA VAL A 157 6.37 -53.83 -13.08
C VAL A 157 5.64 -53.98 -14.42
N HIS A 158 5.58 -52.92 -15.22
CA HIS A 158 4.93 -52.87 -16.53
C HIS A 158 5.92 -52.48 -17.65
N PRO A 159 6.92 -53.31 -17.95
CA PRO A 159 7.90 -53.02 -18.99
C PRO A 159 7.19 -52.83 -20.35
N GLY A 160 7.45 -51.71 -21.02
CA GLY A 160 6.88 -51.38 -22.33
C GLY A 160 5.49 -50.76 -22.32
N LYS A 161 4.77 -50.71 -21.19
CA LYS A 161 3.47 -50.02 -21.06
C LYS A 161 3.66 -48.64 -20.42
N LYS A 162 3.34 -47.57 -21.15
CA LYS A 162 3.35 -46.21 -20.57
C LYS A 162 2.23 -46.07 -19.54
N LEU A 163 2.53 -45.38 -18.44
CA LEU A 163 1.53 -44.97 -17.46
C LEU A 163 0.60 -43.95 -18.13
N ASP A 164 -0.59 -44.40 -18.50
CA ASP A 164 -1.70 -43.50 -18.81
C ASP A 164 -2.16 -42.84 -17.51
N LYS A 165 -2.09 -41.52 -17.46
CA LYS A 165 -2.40 -40.75 -16.26
C LYS A 165 -3.90 -40.54 -16.12
N ASP A 166 -4.66 -40.66 -17.20
CA ASP A 166 -6.11 -40.42 -17.25
C ASP A 166 -6.93 -41.70 -17.08
N ASP A 167 -6.30 -42.88 -17.21
CA ASP A 167 -6.90 -44.19 -16.94
C ASP A 167 -7.08 -44.43 -15.41
N PRO A 168 -8.32 -44.58 -14.92
CA PRO A 168 -8.60 -44.83 -13.50
C PRO A 168 -7.89 -46.05 -12.92
N GLU A 169 -7.69 -47.12 -13.68
CA GLU A 169 -7.02 -48.34 -13.22
C GLU A 169 -5.53 -48.09 -12.98
N HIS A 170 -4.91 -47.31 -13.86
CA HIS A 170 -3.51 -46.92 -13.71
C HIS A 170 -3.31 -45.98 -12.52
N VAL A 171 -4.20 -45.00 -12.33
CA VAL A 171 -4.15 -44.10 -11.16
C VAL A 171 -4.35 -44.88 -9.86
N GLN A 172 -5.29 -45.84 -9.84
CA GLN A 172 -5.53 -46.71 -8.69
C GLN A 172 -4.30 -47.56 -8.36
N TRP A 173 -3.64 -48.13 -9.36
CA TRP A 173 -2.41 -48.88 -9.15
C TRP A 173 -1.31 -48.02 -8.53
N VAL A 174 -1.14 -46.77 -8.99
CA VAL A 174 -0.15 -45.84 -8.42
C VAL A 174 -0.50 -45.53 -6.97
N LEU A 175 -1.77 -45.27 -6.66
CA LEU A 175 -2.25 -45.00 -5.29
C LEU A 175 -1.92 -46.16 -4.35
N ASP A 176 -2.29 -47.39 -4.73
CA ASP A 176 -2.10 -48.58 -3.90
C ASP A 176 -0.61 -48.88 -3.67
N THR A 177 0.19 -48.74 -4.73
CA THR A 177 1.65 -48.92 -4.71
C THR A 177 2.33 -47.87 -3.83
N ALA A 178 1.89 -46.61 -3.92
CA ALA A 178 2.40 -45.52 -3.09
C ALA A 178 2.01 -45.67 -1.61
N LEU A 179 0.77 -46.09 -1.31
CA LEU A 179 0.30 -46.37 0.05
C LEU A 179 1.10 -47.50 0.71
N ALA A 180 1.36 -48.58 -0.03
CA ALA A 180 2.16 -49.70 0.46
C ALA A 180 3.60 -49.27 0.78
N ARG A 181 4.19 -48.41 -0.06
CA ARG A 181 5.52 -47.83 0.19
C ARG A 181 5.51 -46.88 1.39
N ALA A 182 4.54 -45.98 1.47
CA ALA A 182 4.43 -45.01 2.56
C ALA A 182 4.33 -45.68 3.93
N LYS A 183 3.59 -46.81 4.02
CA LYS A 183 3.52 -47.62 5.26
C LYS A 183 4.89 -48.12 5.72
N LYS A 184 5.80 -48.48 4.80
CA LYS A 184 7.17 -48.93 5.15
C LYS A 184 8.03 -47.83 5.74
N PHE A 185 7.79 -46.57 5.34
CA PHE A 185 8.55 -45.40 5.78
C PHE A 185 7.80 -44.56 6.83
N GLN A 186 6.67 -45.05 7.34
CA GLN A 186 5.81 -44.34 8.31
C GLN A 186 5.32 -42.96 7.81
N ILE A 187 5.04 -42.85 6.51
CA ILE A 187 4.55 -41.63 5.87
C ILE A 187 3.02 -41.71 5.74
N THR A 188 2.32 -40.65 6.14
CA THR A 188 0.86 -40.53 6.05
C THR A 188 0.46 -39.42 5.07
N GLY A 189 -0.80 -39.39 4.65
CA GLY A 189 -1.35 -38.28 3.83
C GLY A 189 -1.50 -38.56 2.33
N ILE A 190 -1.22 -39.79 1.87
CA ILE A 190 -1.51 -40.19 0.50
C ILE A 190 -3.03 -40.34 0.32
N THR A 191 -3.58 -39.60 -0.62
CA THR A 191 -4.99 -39.67 -1.02
C THR A 191 -5.09 -39.82 -2.53
N TRP A 192 -6.26 -40.23 -3.03
CA TRP A 192 -6.54 -40.26 -4.48
C TRP A 192 -6.29 -38.88 -5.13
N SER A 193 -6.77 -37.81 -4.49
CA SER A 193 -6.59 -36.43 -4.97
C SER A 193 -5.12 -36.02 -5.04
N LEU A 194 -4.33 -36.32 -3.99
CA LEU A 194 -2.90 -36.06 -3.98
C LEU A 194 -2.17 -36.89 -5.05
N THR A 195 -2.57 -38.15 -5.24
CA THR A 195 -2.00 -39.04 -6.25
C THR A 195 -2.24 -38.51 -7.65
N GLN A 196 -3.47 -38.09 -7.96
CA GLN A 196 -3.80 -37.42 -9.21
C GLN A 196 -3.04 -36.10 -9.38
N GLY A 197 -2.93 -35.30 -8.32
CA GLY A 197 -2.19 -34.04 -8.32
C GLY A 197 -0.72 -34.23 -8.70
N VAL A 198 -0.04 -35.21 -8.09
CA VAL A 198 1.38 -35.51 -8.35
C VAL A 198 1.58 -36.12 -9.75
N ILE A 199 0.82 -37.16 -10.13
CA ILE A 199 1.06 -37.82 -11.42
C ILE A 199 0.63 -36.97 -12.62
N LYS A 200 -0.48 -36.22 -12.49
CA LYS A 200 -1.01 -35.38 -13.58
C LYS A 200 -0.40 -33.97 -13.57
N ASN A 201 0.36 -33.60 -12.53
CA ASN A 201 0.80 -32.22 -12.29
C ASN A 201 -0.37 -31.21 -12.39
N ILE A 202 -1.55 -31.58 -11.90
CA ILE A 202 -2.74 -30.74 -12.00
C ILE A 202 -2.64 -29.63 -10.97
N ILE A 203 -2.48 -28.40 -11.46
CA ILE A 203 -2.87 -27.22 -10.72
C ILE A 203 -4.38 -27.01 -10.99
N PRO A 204 -5.24 -26.91 -9.97
CA PRO A 204 -6.67 -26.71 -10.17
C PRO A 204 -6.92 -25.36 -10.87
N ALA A 205 -7.63 -25.40 -12.01
CA ALA A 205 -8.07 -24.18 -12.69
C ALA A 205 -9.31 -23.62 -11.97
N ILE A 206 -9.14 -22.49 -11.28
CA ILE A 206 -10.22 -21.86 -10.53
C ILE A 206 -10.89 -20.80 -11.38
N ALA A 207 -12.19 -20.97 -11.60
CA ALA A 207 -13.01 -20.07 -12.41
C ALA A 207 -12.93 -18.60 -11.97
N SER A 208 -12.98 -18.32 -10.67
CA SER A 208 -12.90 -16.96 -10.14
C SER A 208 -11.55 -16.32 -10.42
N THR A 209 -10.44 -17.05 -10.23
CA THR A 209 -9.09 -16.56 -10.55
C THR A 209 -8.96 -16.25 -12.04
N ASN A 210 -9.45 -17.14 -12.92
CA ASN A 210 -9.45 -16.90 -14.37
C ASN A 210 -10.25 -15.64 -14.74
N ALA A 211 -11.39 -15.41 -14.07
CA ALA A 211 -12.21 -14.22 -14.29
C ALA A 211 -11.50 -12.94 -13.83
N ILE A 212 -10.84 -12.96 -12.66
CA ILE A 212 -10.07 -11.83 -12.13
C ILE A 212 -8.93 -11.46 -13.08
N ILE A 213 -8.13 -12.44 -13.51
CA ILE A 213 -7.01 -12.20 -14.42
C ILE A 213 -7.48 -11.75 -15.79
N SER A 214 -8.55 -12.35 -16.33
CA SER A 214 -9.13 -11.91 -17.60
C SER A 214 -9.66 -10.47 -17.52
N ALA A 215 -10.28 -10.10 -16.39
CA ALA A 215 -10.73 -8.73 -16.15
C ALA A 215 -9.55 -7.75 -16.08
N ALA A 216 -8.47 -8.10 -15.38
CA ALA A 216 -7.25 -7.30 -15.33
C ALA A 216 -6.66 -7.10 -16.74
N CYS A 217 -6.46 -8.17 -17.52
CA CYS A 217 -5.94 -8.06 -18.88
C CYS A 217 -6.84 -7.20 -19.79
N THR A 218 -8.17 -7.36 -19.69
CA THR A 218 -9.13 -6.57 -20.47
C THR A 218 -9.10 -5.10 -20.08
N GLN A 219 -8.94 -4.81 -18.79
CA GLN A 219 -8.83 -3.45 -18.27
C GLN A 219 -7.54 -2.78 -18.76
N GLU A 220 -6.41 -3.49 -18.78
CA GLU A 220 -5.17 -2.97 -19.37
C GLU A 220 -5.31 -2.71 -20.87
N ALA A 221 -5.94 -3.61 -21.60
CA ALA A 221 -6.21 -3.43 -23.03
C ALA A 221 -7.08 -2.19 -23.27
N PHE A 222 -8.12 -2.00 -22.45
CA PHE A 222 -8.97 -0.82 -22.50
C PHE A 222 -8.16 0.46 -22.25
N LYS A 223 -7.37 0.51 -21.17
CA LYS A 223 -6.55 1.67 -20.82
C LYS A 223 -5.54 2.03 -21.90
N ILE A 224 -4.88 1.04 -22.50
CA ILE A 224 -3.95 1.26 -23.62
C ILE A 224 -4.70 1.78 -24.86
N ALA A 225 -5.89 1.25 -25.16
CA ALA A 225 -6.65 1.65 -26.35
C ALA A 225 -7.27 3.04 -26.24
N THR A 226 -7.70 3.46 -25.04
CA THR A 226 -8.49 4.68 -24.85
C THR A 226 -7.71 5.81 -24.18
N SER A 227 -6.54 5.51 -23.60
CA SER A 227 -5.76 6.44 -22.77
C SER A 227 -6.55 7.07 -21.62
N THR A 228 -7.65 6.44 -21.18
CA THR A 228 -8.53 7.00 -20.13
C THR A 228 -7.91 6.95 -18.74
N ALA A 229 -6.90 6.10 -18.53
CA ALA A 229 -6.15 5.99 -17.29
C ALA A 229 -4.75 5.38 -17.57
N PRO A 230 -3.76 5.58 -16.69
CA PRO A 230 -2.46 4.94 -16.81
C PRO A 230 -2.58 3.40 -16.82
N TYR A 231 -1.92 2.75 -17.79
CA TYR A 231 -1.78 1.30 -17.81
C TYR A 231 -0.82 0.84 -16.71
N LEU A 232 -0.92 -0.44 -16.35
CA LEU A 232 -0.11 -1.09 -15.33
C LEU A 232 1.38 -0.91 -15.62
N ASN A 233 2.15 -0.57 -14.57
CA ASN A 233 3.61 -0.51 -14.62
C ASN A 233 4.20 -1.93 -14.60
N ASN A 234 4.01 -2.61 -15.72
CA ASN A 234 4.46 -3.93 -16.14
C ASN A 234 4.02 -5.19 -15.38
N TYR A 235 3.71 -5.17 -14.08
CA TYR A 235 3.33 -6.40 -13.38
C TYR A 235 2.31 -6.24 -12.23
N MET A 236 1.35 -7.16 -12.23
CA MET A 236 0.30 -7.33 -11.23
C MET A 236 0.26 -8.80 -10.83
N MET A 237 0.18 -9.07 -9.53
CA MET A 237 -0.02 -10.39 -8.94
C MET A 237 -1.28 -10.41 -8.10
N TYR A 238 -2.11 -11.43 -8.32
CA TYR A 238 -3.26 -11.77 -7.49
C TYR A 238 -2.90 -12.94 -6.58
N ALA A 239 -3.13 -12.79 -5.27
CA ALA A 239 -2.78 -13.77 -4.24
C ALA A 239 -4.03 -14.29 -3.50
N GLY A 240 -4.82 -15.13 -4.17
CA GLY A 240 -6.05 -15.71 -3.64
C GLY A 240 -5.87 -16.72 -2.50
N ASN A 241 -4.66 -17.27 -2.31
CA ASN A 241 -4.37 -18.22 -1.22
C ASN A 241 -4.26 -17.53 0.15
N GLU A 242 -3.93 -16.24 0.18
CA GLU A 242 -3.64 -15.47 1.41
C GLU A 242 -4.74 -14.44 1.71
N GLY A 243 -5.72 -14.30 0.81
CA GLY A 243 -6.80 -13.33 0.89
C GLY A 243 -7.27 -12.91 -0.51
N VAL A 244 -7.89 -11.73 -0.66
CA VAL A 244 -8.21 -11.14 -1.97
C VAL A 244 -7.25 -9.98 -2.23
N TYR A 245 -5.95 -10.28 -2.18
CA TYR A 245 -4.91 -9.27 -2.34
C TYR A 245 -4.44 -9.19 -3.79
N THR A 246 -4.23 -7.96 -4.23
CA THR A 246 -3.57 -7.64 -5.49
C THR A 246 -2.35 -6.80 -5.18
N PHE A 247 -1.20 -7.21 -5.69
CA PHE A 247 0.05 -6.48 -5.59
C PHE A 247 0.47 -6.03 -6.98
N THR A 248 0.92 -4.79 -7.08
CA THR A 248 1.54 -4.27 -8.31
C THR A 248 2.95 -3.85 -7.98
N PHE A 249 3.89 -4.24 -8.82
CA PHE A 249 5.29 -3.85 -8.68
C PHE A 249 5.93 -3.83 -10.06
N GLU A 250 6.94 -3.00 -10.21
CA GLU A 250 7.66 -2.85 -11.46
C GLU A 250 8.84 -3.82 -11.50
N TYR A 251 8.91 -4.67 -12.53
CA TYR A 251 10.14 -5.36 -12.86
C TYR A 251 11.06 -4.43 -13.65
N GLU A 252 12.32 -4.36 -13.25
CA GLU A 252 13.33 -3.61 -14.00
C GLU A 252 13.75 -4.37 -15.27
N LYS A 253 13.86 -3.64 -16.38
CA LYS A 253 14.40 -4.19 -17.62
C LYS A 253 15.88 -4.52 -17.40
N ARG A 254 16.23 -5.79 -17.59
CA ARG A 254 17.62 -6.25 -17.54
C ARG A 254 18.40 -5.80 -18.77
N ALA A 255 19.52 -5.11 -18.56
CA ALA A 255 20.42 -4.69 -19.63
C ALA A 255 21.07 -5.87 -20.35
N ASP A 256 21.35 -6.96 -19.61
CA ASP A 256 21.90 -8.23 -20.08
C ASP A 256 20.83 -9.24 -20.55
N CYS A 257 19.56 -8.82 -20.68
CA CYS A 257 18.49 -9.70 -21.13
C CYS A 257 18.78 -10.20 -22.56
N PRO A 258 18.72 -11.52 -22.82
CA PRO A 258 19.06 -12.08 -24.14
C PRO A 258 18.06 -11.74 -25.26
N VAL A 259 16.93 -11.09 -24.93
CA VAL A 259 15.86 -10.77 -25.90
C VAL A 259 15.67 -9.26 -26.06
N CYS A 260 15.45 -8.52 -24.97
CA CYS A 260 15.27 -7.06 -25.05
C CYS A 260 16.49 -6.24 -24.58
N GLY A 261 17.50 -6.92 -24.04
CA GLY A 261 18.76 -6.31 -23.59
C GLY A 261 19.72 -6.15 -24.76
N GLY A 262 20.67 -5.22 -24.61
CA GLY A 262 21.71 -4.95 -25.60
C GLY A 262 23.11 -5.29 -25.11
N GLU A 263 23.27 -5.65 -23.84
CA GLU A 263 24.58 -5.92 -23.24
C GLU A 263 24.98 -7.40 -23.39
N SER A 264 26.28 -7.60 -23.62
CA SER A 264 26.87 -8.95 -23.64
C SER A 264 27.08 -9.46 -22.23
N ARG A 265 26.57 -10.65 -21.93
CA ARG A 265 26.82 -11.34 -20.66
C ARG A 265 28.11 -12.18 -20.74
N SER A 266 29.00 -12.00 -19.76
CA SER A 266 30.21 -12.83 -19.63
C SER A 266 29.88 -14.12 -18.89
N ILE A 267 30.19 -15.27 -19.51
CA ILE A 267 30.07 -16.59 -18.88
C ILE A 267 31.48 -17.15 -18.74
N HIS A 268 31.84 -17.57 -17.52
CA HIS A 268 33.12 -18.20 -17.27
C HIS A 268 33.06 -19.67 -17.69
N ILE A 269 33.99 -20.07 -18.57
CA ILE A 269 34.20 -21.45 -19.01
C ILE A 269 35.63 -21.85 -18.71
N ARG A 270 35.85 -23.10 -18.30
CA ARG A 270 37.19 -23.64 -18.07
C ARG A 270 37.81 -24.10 -19.38
N PRO A 271 39.15 -24.07 -19.52
CA PRO A 271 39.83 -24.51 -20.74
C PRO A 271 39.55 -25.97 -21.14
N ASP A 272 39.17 -26.81 -20.18
CA ASP A 272 38.83 -28.23 -20.32
C ASP A 272 37.33 -28.50 -20.52
N ASP A 273 36.47 -27.47 -20.49
CA ASP A 273 35.04 -27.63 -20.73
C ASP A 273 34.75 -28.00 -22.19
N SER A 274 34.03 -29.11 -22.38
CA SER A 274 33.57 -29.49 -23.71
C SER A 274 32.46 -28.58 -24.23
N LEU A 275 32.30 -28.48 -25.56
CA LEU A 275 31.17 -27.76 -26.17
C LEU A 275 29.81 -28.31 -25.69
N ALA A 276 29.71 -29.63 -25.47
CA ALA A 276 28.51 -30.26 -24.91
C ALA A 276 28.22 -29.78 -23.47
N HIS A 277 29.27 -29.54 -22.67
CA HIS A 277 29.13 -28.94 -21.34
C HIS A 277 28.62 -27.51 -21.41
N LEU A 278 29.15 -26.69 -22.33
CA LEU A 278 28.67 -25.32 -22.55
C LEU A 278 27.20 -25.28 -23.01
N VAL A 279 26.80 -26.15 -23.93
CA VAL A 279 25.40 -26.26 -24.37
C VAL A 279 24.49 -26.69 -23.21
N ALA A 280 24.89 -27.69 -22.42
CA ALA A 280 24.15 -28.12 -21.23
C ALA A 280 24.02 -26.99 -20.20
N MET A 281 25.11 -26.24 -19.96
CA MET A 281 25.10 -25.08 -19.06
C MET A 281 24.12 -24.00 -19.52
N LEU A 282 24.10 -23.64 -20.81
CA LEU A 282 23.16 -22.64 -21.35
C LEU A 282 21.69 -23.11 -21.28
N HIS A 283 21.48 -24.43 -21.30
CA HIS A 283 20.17 -25.06 -21.15
C HIS A 283 19.65 -24.96 -19.71
N ASP A 284 20.55 -25.11 -18.73
CA ASP A 284 20.22 -25.23 -17.31
C ASP A 284 20.34 -23.90 -16.54
N LEU A 285 20.98 -22.87 -17.12
CA LEU A 285 21.06 -21.54 -16.53
C LEU A 285 19.66 -20.95 -16.32
N PRO A 286 19.25 -20.66 -15.07
CA PRO A 286 17.85 -20.32 -14.73
C PRO A 286 17.28 -19.11 -15.48
N ASP A 287 18.14 -18.17 -15.85
CA ASP A 287 17.77 -16.92 -16.50
C ASP A 287 18.01 -16.91 -18.02
N ILE A 288 18.55 -17.99 -18.60
CA ILE A 288 18.80 -18.13 -20.04
C ILE A 288 17.91 -19.23 -20.63
N GLN A 289 17.96 -20.43 -20.05
CA GLN A 289 17.21 -21.62 -20.46
C GLN A 289 17.13 -21.78 -21.99
N CYS A 290 18.28 -21.70 -22.67
CA CYS A 290 18.34 -21.65 -24.13
C CYS A 290 18.37 -23.07 -24.71
N LYS A 291 17.28 -23.47 -25.38
CA LYS A 291 17.15 -24.83 -25.91
C LYS A 291 17.99 -25.13 -27.15
N ARG A 292 18.31 -24.11 -27.94
CA ARG A 292 18.99 -24.22 -29.24
C ARG A 292 19.95 -23.03 -29.43
N PRO A 293 21.07 -22.97 -28.70
CA PRO A 293 22.00 -21.85 -28.82
C PRO A 293 22.77 -21.88 -30.14
N THR A 294 23.03 -20.71 -30.73
CA THR A 294 24.08 -20.53 -31.74
C THR A 294 25.34 -20.07 -31.02
N ILE A 295 26.47 -20.74 -31.25
CA ILE A 295 27.78 -20.45 -30.64
C ILE A 295 28.78 -20.14 -31.76
N SER A 296 29.35 -18.95 -31.73
CA SER A 296 30.33 -18.49 -32.71
C SER A 296 31.55 -17.87 -32.03
N GLY A 297 32.69 -17.92 -32.73
CA GLY A 297 33.91 -17.24 -32.32
C GLY A 297 34.45 -16.33 -33.41
N ARG A 298 35.67 -15.82 -33.20
CA ARG A 298 36.31 -14.84 -34.10
C ARG A 298 36.50 -15.34 -35.54
N SER A 299 36.54 -16.65 -35.76
CA SER A 299 36.74 -17.29 -37.07
C SER A 299 35.46 -17.82 -37.73
N GLY A 300 34.29 -17.58 -37.13
CA GLY A 300 32.99 -18.07 -37.62
C GLY A 300 32.21 -18.88 -36.58
N PRO A 301 31.03 -19.41 -36.96
CA PRO A 301 30.25 -20.25 -36.06
C PRO A 301 30.95 -21.58 -35.77
N PHE A 302 31.03 -21.93 -34.49
CA PHE A 302 31.43 -23.27 -34.04
C PHE A 302 30.21 -24.21 -33.96
N PHE A 303 29.02 -23.63 -33.82
CA PHE A 303 27.73 -24.31 -33.73
C PHE A 303 26.64 -23.31 -34.17
N ASP A 304 26.13 -23.41 -35.41
CA ASP A 304 25.18 -22.43 -35.99
C ASP A 304 23.78 -23.02 -36.20
N MET A 305 22.75 -22.23 -35.89
CA MET A 305 21.38 -22.43 -36.38
C MET A 305 20.70 -21.15 -36.91
N SER A 306 21.31 -19.95 -36.87
CA SER A 306 20.79 -18.68 -37.45
C SER A 306 21.70 -17.46 -37.19
N GLY A 307 21.88 -16.55 -38.17
CA GLY A 307 22.96 -15.51 -38.16
C GLY A 307 22.62 -13.99 -38.14
N HIS A 308 23.69 -13.20 -37.88
CA HIS A 308 23.99 -11.73 -38.02
C HIS A 308 23.30 -10.73 -37.02
N ALA A 309 23.81 -9.55 -36.55
CA ALA A 309 24.95 -8.62 -36.82
C ALA A 309 25.32 -7.72 -35.56
N ALA A 310 26.31 -6.80 -35.63
CA ALA A 310 26.93 -6.04 -34.50
C ALA A 310 26.39 -4.59 -34.22
N ALA A 311 26.63 -4.07 -33.00
CA ALA A 311 26.01 -2.85 -32.39
C ALA A 311 26.63 -1.48 -32.76
N SER A 312 25.82 -0.41 -32.70
CA SER A 312 26.13 0.97 -33.15
C SER A 312 26.73 1.90 -32.06
N ALA A 313 27.47 2.91 -32.51
CA ALA A 313 28.14 3.91 -31.65
C ALA A 313 27.17 4.86 -30.91
N GLU A 314 25.92 4.96 -31.35
CA GLU A 314 24.89 5.81 -30.72
C GLU A 314 24.42 5.22 -29.39
N ALA A 315 24.36 3.89 -29.27
CA ALA A 315 24.03 3.20 -28.03
C ALA A 315 25.08 3.43 -26.92
N GLN A 316 26.37 3.51 -27.30
CA GLN A 316 27.44 3.85 -26.34
C GLN A 316 27.31 5.28 -25.83
N SER A 317 26.95 6.23 -26.69
CA SER A 317 26.77 7.63 -26.29
C SER A 317 25.60 7.81 -25.31
N ALA A 318 24.50 7.06 -25.51
CA ALA A 318 23.33 7.12 -24.63
C ALA A 318 23.57 6.49 -23.25
N VAL A 319 24.30 5.36 -23.18
CA VAL A 319 24.56 4.64 -21.93
C VAL A 319 25.68 5.31 -21.11
N PHE A 320 26.72 5.83 -21.78
CA PHE A 320 27.84 6.47 -21.12
C PHE A 320 27.74 7.99 -21.11
N MET A 321 26.51 8.51 -21.03
CA MET A 321 26.28 9.92 -20.78
C MET A 321 26.93 10.29 -19.44
N ARG A 322 27.88 11.21 -19.47
CA ARG A 322 28.52 11.69 -18.25
C ARG A 322 27.52 12.51 -17.46
N SER A 323 27.30 12.14 -16.21
CA SER A 323 26.49 12.92 -15.29
C SER A 323 27.12 14.29 -15.07
N GLU A 324 26.27 15.30 -14.92
CA GLU A 324 26.70 16.57 -14.32
C GLU A 324 27.18 16.33 -12.87
N PRO A 325 28.11 17.14 -12.36
CA PRO A 325 28.51 17.06 -10.96
C PRO A 325 27.30 17.30 -10.03
N VAL A 326 27.13 16.41 -9.06
CA VAL A 326 26.14 16.62 -7.99
C VAL A 326 26.57 17.83 -7.16
N PRO A 327 25.68 18.78 -6.84
CA PRO A 327 26.02 19.95 -6.03
C PRO A 327 26.68 19.54 -4.70
N GLU A 328 27.78 20.20 -4.32
CA GLU A 328 28.61 19.81 -3.15
C GLU A 328 27.84 19.74 -1.82
N HIS A 329 26.75 20.48 -1.69
CA HIS A 329 25.91 20.51 -0.49
C HIS A 329 24.85 19.38 -0.45
N THR A 330 24.82 18.50 -1.45
CA THR A 330 23.88 17.38 -1.50
C THR A 330 24.26 16.34 -0.46
N LYS A 331 23.32 16.03 0.44
CA LYS A 331 23.54 15.00 1.48
C LYS A 331 23.64 13.61 0.83
N GLN A 332 24.65 12.85 1.24
CA GLN A 332 24.78 11.44 0.85
C GLN A 332 23.82 10.57 1.64
N ALA A 333 23.35 9.48 1.02
CA ALA A 333 22.52 8.49 1.71
C ALA A 333 23.39 7.63 2.63
N THR A 334 23.22 7.78 3.94
CA THR A 334 23.95 7.05 4.98
C THR A 334 23.02 6.72 6.14
N GLY A 335 23.04 5.46 6.58
CA GLY A 335 22.29 4.99 7.74
C GLY A 335 23.07 5.13 9.05
N PRO A 336 22.46 4.77 10.19
CA PRO A 336 23.16 4.73 11.48
C PRO A 336 24.26 3.65 11.46
N HIS A 337 25.51 4.08 11.68
CA HIS A 337 26.66 3.18 11.83
C HIS A 337 26.83 2.79 13.31
N PHE A 338 26.30 1.63 13.70
CA PHE A 338 26.30 1.20 15.10
C PHE A 338 27.69 0.90 15.70
N ASP A 339 28.75 0.86 14.89
CA ASP A 339 30.14 0.80 15.39
C ASP A 339 30.59 2.11 16.07
N HIS A 340 29.96 3.24 15.72
CA HIS A 340 30.33 4.58 16.19
C HIS A 340 29.16 5.39 16.73
N LEU A 341 27.92 4.99 16.44
CA LEU A 341 26.70 5.59 16.96
C LEU A 341 26.18 4.75 18.12
N ASN A 342 26.08 5.36 19.31
CA ASN A 342 25.52 4.69 20.49
C ASN A 342 24.02 4.42 20.27
N PRO A 343 23.56 3.15 20.18
CA PRO A 343 22.15 2.85 19.96
C PRO A 343 21.24 3.26 21.13
N ASN A 344 21.81 3.54 22.31
CA ASN A 344 21.05 4.06 23.46
C ASN A 344 20.84 5.58 23.41
N ASP A 345 21.49 6.29 22.47
CA ASP A 345 21.23 7.69 22.22
C ASP A 345 20.11 7.83 21.18
N LEU A 346 18.88 7.94 21.68
CA LEU A 346 17.70 8.12 20.84
C LEU A 346 17.80 9.38 19.96
N GLY A 347 18.46 10.44 20.46
CA GLY A 347 18.63 11.68 19.71
C GLY A 347 19.50 11.45 18.49
N ALA A 348 20.69 10.84 18.68
CA ALA A 348 21.59 10.50 17.59
C ALA A 348 20.95 9.53 16.58
N LEU A 349 20.19 8.54 17.07
CA LEU A 349 19.46 7.61 16.21
C LEU A 349 18.40 8.32 15.35
N MET A 350 17.61 9.22 15.95
CA MET A 350 16.61 10.01 15.23
C MET A 350 17.25 10.98 14.23
N ASP A 351 18.38 11.60 14.59
CA ASP A 351 19.11 12.51 13.71
C ASP A 351 19.65 11.78 12.46
N SER A 352 20.01 10.50 12.58
CA SER A 352 20.44 9.68 11.44
C SER A 352 19.34 9.45 10.38
N MET A 353 18.07 9.64 10.73
CA MET A 353 16.96 9.52 9.78
C MET A 353 17.01 10.59 8.68
N ALA A 354 17.73 11.70 8.90
CA ALA A 354 17.92 12.76 7.91
C ALA A 354 18.62 12.28 6.62
N THR A 355 19.44 11.23 6.70
CA THR A 355 20.27 10.72 5.59
C THR A 355 19.94 9.28 5.18
N ILE A 356 18.98 8.62 5.84
CA ILE A 356 18.66 7.21 5.54
C ILE A 356 17.84 7.03 4.25
N GLY A 357 17.04 8.03 3.86
CA GLY A 357 16.16 7.99 2.69
C GLY A 357 14.70 7.61 3.00
N PHE A 358 13.85 7.71 1.98
CA PHE A 358 12.42 7.39 2.04
C PHE A 358 11.68 8.12 3.20
N GLN A 359 10.82 7.42 3.94
CA GLN A 359 10.06 8.00 5.06
C GLN A 359 10.92 8.38 6.27
N GLY A 360 12.14 7.83 6.40
CA GLY A 360 13.06 8.27 7.44
C GLY A 360 13.41 9.76 7.29
N THR A 361 13.71 10.18 6.07
CA THR A 361 13.95 11.59 5.77
C THR A 361 12.70 12.44 6.06
N SER A 362 11.50 11.95 5.72
CA SER A 362 10.24 12.64 6.04
C SER A 362 9.99 12.79 7.55
N VAL A 363 10.36 11.80 8.37
CA VAL A 363 10.30 11.89 9.84
C VAL A 363 11.28 12.94 10.37
N SER A 364 12.50 12.98 9.85
CA SER A 364 13.48 14.02 10.21
C SER A 364 13.00 15.42 9.82
N ASP A 365 12.41 15.57 8.63
CA ASP A 365 11.78 16.83 8.21
C ASP A 365 10.59 17.22 9.10
N ALA A 366 9.78 16.26 9.55
CA ALA A 366 8.70 16.52 10.49
C ALA A 366 9.22 17.07 11.83
N VAL A 367 10.29 16.47 12.37
CA VAL A 367 10.98 16.98 13.56
C VAL A 367 11.48 18.39 13.33
N ARG A 368 12.17 18.64 12.21
CA ARG A 368 12.72 19.95 11.86
C ARG A 368 11.62 21.02 11.75
N ILE A 369 10.51 20.71 11.08
CA ILE A 369 9.40 21.66 10.88
C ILE A 369 8.71 21.94 12.22
N ILE A 370 8.42 20.92 13.03
CA ILE A 370 7.80 21.11 14.36
C ILE A 370 8.71 21.92 15.28
N GLU A 371 10.03 21.70 15.22
CA GLU A 371 10.99 22.49 16.00
C GLU A 371 10.99 23.97 15.58
N ARG A 372 10.83 24.26 14.28
CA ARG A 372 10.61 25.63 13.79
C ARG A 372 9.30 26.21 14.31
N MET A 373 8.20 25.46 14.30
CA MET A 373 6.92 25.92 14.88
C MET A 373 7.09 26.28 16.36
N ARG A 374 7.78 25.43 17.13
CA ARG A 374 7.97 25.57 18.58
C ARG A 374 8.86 26.76 18.96
N THR A 375 9.91 27.02 18.17
CA THR A 375 10.91 28.05 18.49
C THR A 375 10.59 29.42 17.89
N TRP A 376 9.70 29.50 16.88
CA TRP A 376 9.35 30.76 16.22
C TRP A 376 8.76 31.79 17.20
N ARG A 377 9.21 33.05 17.05
CA ARG A 377 8.71 34.24 17.74
C ARG A 377 8.53 35.37 16.73
N LEU A 378 7.57 36.26 16.98
CA LEU A 378 7.35 37.41 16.09
C LEU A 378 8.57 38.34 16.06
N SER A 379 9.23 38.55 17.20
CA SER A 379 10.48 39.33 17.29
C SER A 379 11.63 38.83 16.41
N ASP A 380 11.61 37.53 16.08
CA ASP A 380 12.69 36.86 15.36
C ASP A 380 12.34 36.68 13.87
N ASP A 381 11.12 37.06 13.45
CA ASP A 381 10.67 36.92 12.07
C ASP A 381 11.21 38.07 11.21
N PRO A 382 11.98 37.80 10.13
CA PRO A 382 12.56 38.85 9.29
C PRO A 382 11.53 39.75 8.60
N SER A 383 10.27 39.31 8.49
CA SER A 383 9.18 40.10 7.90
C SER A 383 8.50 41.05 8.89
N TYR A 384 8.86 40.97 10.18
CA TYR A 384 8.31 41.83 11.21
C TYR A 384 8.98 43.22 11.21
N ASP A 385 8.20 44.27 10.97
CA ASP A 385 8.64 45.66 11.07
C ASP A 385 8.19 46.26 12.40
N SER A 386 9.14 46.53 13.29
CA SER A 386 8.89 47.10 14.60
C SER A 386 8.63 48.61 14.59
N THR A 387 8.87 49.31 13.47
CA THR A 387 8.88 50.78 13.43
C THR A 387 7.48 51.42 13.38
N GLY A 388 6.42 50.61 13.22
CA GLY A 388 5.03 51.06 13.19
C GLY A 388 4.02 50.13 13.89
N ASP A 389 4.47 49.15 14.67
CA ASP A 389 3.58 48.27 15.44
C ASP A 389 3.47 48.75 16.89
N ASP A 390 2.28 49.18 17.30
CA ASP A 390 1.98 49.61 18.68
C ASP A 390 2.32 48.50 19.70
N CYS A 391 2.34 47.23 19.28
CA CYS A 391 2.70 46.09 20.13
C CYS A 391 4.19 46.11 20.55
N ALA A 392 5.08 46.78 19.80
CA ALA A 392 6.50 46.87 20.10
C ALA A 392 6.80 47.70 21.37
N ASN A 393 5.87 48.57 21.77
CA ASN A 393 5.99 49.41 22.97
C ASN A 393 5.31 48.81 24.20
N LEU A 394 4.72 47.62 24.09
CA LEU A 394 4.09 46.94 25.22
C LEU A 394 5.14 46.48 26.24
N PRO A 395 4.77 46.33 27.53
CA PRO A 395 5.63 45.72 28.53
C PRO A 395 6.11 44.32 28.11
N ALA A 396 7.32 43.93 28.50
CA ALA A 396 7.91 42.64 28.10
C ALA A 396 7.17 41.41 28.64
N ASP A 397 6.30 41.57 29.64
CA ASP A 397 5.40 40.57 30.20
C ASP A 397 4.02 40.53 29.52
N ASP A 398 3.72 41.49 28.64
CA ASP A 398 2.46 41.51 27.89
C ASP A 398 2.42 40.36 26.87
N PRO A 399 1.35 39.54 26.84
CA PRO A 399 1.22 38.45 25.87
C PRO A 399 1.28 38.90 24.40
N ALA A 400 0.88 40.13 24.10
CA ALA A 400 0.92 40.71 22.75
C ALA A 400 2.29 41.31 22.40
N HIS A 401 3.22 41.42 23.36
CA HIS A 401 4.58 41.85 23.06
C HIS A 401 5.24 40.89 22.04
N PRO A 402 5.97 41.39 21.02
CA PRO A 402 6.50 40.57 19.92
C PRO A 402 7.37 39.39 20.35
N SER A 403 8.10 39.54 21.46
CA SER A 403 8.93 38.45 22.03
C SER A 403 8.12 37.37 22.73
N ASN A 404 6.82 37.56 22.96
CA ASN A 404 5.87 36.63 23.57
C ASN A 404 4.88 36.03 22.57
N VAL A 405 4.66 36.69 21.43
CA VAL A 405 3.88 36.13 20.32
C VAL A 405 4.61 34.91 19.75
N ARG A 406 3.92 33.77 19.71
CA ARG A 406 4.40 32.47 19.22
C ARG A 406 3.60 32.01 18.00
N CYS A 407 4.06 30.93 17.38
CA CYS A 407 3.31 30.25 16.32
C CYS A 407 2.02 29.66 16.89
N THR A 408 0.89 29.93 16.23
CA THR A 408 -0.38 29.27 16.54
C THR A 408 -0.34 27.86 15.98
N ILE A 409 -0.27 26.85 16.85
CA ILE A 409 -0.16 25.44 16.44
C ILE A 409 -1.53 24.76 16.61
N LEU A 410 -2.16 24.38 15.51
CA LEU A 410 -3.38 23.58 15.54
C LEU A 410 -3.05 22.10 15.37
N LEU A 411 -3.55 21.29 16.31
CA LEU A 411 -3.38 19.83 16.31
C LEU A 411 -4.67 19.14 15.86
N GLY A 412 -4.59 18.37 14.79
CA GLY A 412 -5.67 17.51 14.31
C GLY A 412 -5.37 16.05 14.60
N TYR A 413 -6.34 15.30 15.12
CA TYR A 413 -6.22 13.84 15.25
C TYR A 413 -7.55 13.12 15.11
N THR A 414 -7.51 11.90 14.58
CA THR A 414 -8.67 11.00 14.45
C THR A 414 -8.99 10.27 15.75
N SER A 415 -10.25 9.83 15.92
CA SER A 415 -10.75 9.17 17.14
C SER A 415 -9.87 8.04 17.66
N ASN A 416 -9.45 7.14 16.76
CA ASN A 416 -8.68 5.93 17.08
C ASN A 416 -7.35 6.23 17.79
N LEU A 417 -6.80 7.43 17.63
CA LEU A 417 -5.56 7.83 18.29
C LEU A 417 -5.76 8.12 19.78
N ILE A 418 -6.93 8.62 20.18
CA ILE A 418 -7.31 8.72 21.60
C ILE A 418 -7.66 7.36 22.18
N SER A 419 -8.24 6.44 21.40
CA SER A 419 -8.44 5.04 21.82
C SER A 419 -7.11 4.35 22.14
N SER A 420 -6.05 4.67 21.40
CA SER A 420 -4.69 4.15 21.60
C SER A 420 -3.95 4.78 22.80
N GLY A 421 -2.71 4.35 23.05
CA GLY A 421 -1.81 5.00 24.01
C GLY A 421 -1.19 6.32 23.53
N LEU A 422 -1.49 6.75 22.30
CA LEU A 422 -1.06 8.07 21.80
C LEU A 422 -1.80 9.21 22.50
N ARG A 423 -2.93 8.91 23.16
CA ARG A 423 -3.65 9.82 24.06
C ARG A 423 -2.71 10.48 25.07
N GLU A 424 -1.83 9.73 25.71
CA GLU A 424 -0.92 10.25 26.73
C GLU A 424 0.13 11.22 26.14
N VAL A 425 0.49 11.04 24.86
CA VAL A 425 1.36 11.99 24.14
C VAL A 425 0.60 13.28 23.82
N ILE A 426 -0.65 13.18 23.37
CA ILE A 426 -1.53 14.35 23.13
C ILE A 426 -1.78 15.10 24.44
N HIS A 427 -2.07 14.37 25.52
CA HIS A 427 -2.23 14.89 26.87
C HIS A 427 -1.04 15.73 27.30
N PHE A 428 0.19 15.23 27.11
CA PHE A 428 1.41 15.97 27.42
C PHE A 428 1.48 17.30 26.67
N LEU A 429 1.17 17.31 25.37
CA LEU A 429 1.17 18.54 24.56
C LEU A 429 0.15 19.57 25.06
N VAL A 430 -1.05 19.12 25.44
CA VAL A 430 -2.14 19.98 25.90
C VAL A 430 -1.89 20.49 27.32
N LYS A 431 -1.46 19.61 28.24
CA LYS A 431 -1.13 19.94 29.64
C LYS A 431 -0.08 21.05 29.73
N HIS A 432 0.91 21.02 28.84
CA HIS A 432 2.02 21.97 28.85
C HIS A 432 1.86 23.13 27.86
N LYS A 433 0.65 23.34 27.30
CA LYS A 433 0.32 24.46 26.41
C LYS A 433 1.22 24.52 25.16
N TYR A 434 1.59 23.36 24.61
CA TYR A 434 2.40 23.27 23.40
C TYR A 434 1.59 23.36 22.10
N VAL A 435 0.27 23.33 22.20
CA VAL A 435 -0.66 23.53 21.09
C VAL A 435 -1.66 24.63 21.45
N SER A 436 -2.16 25.33 20.43
CA SER A 436 -3.07 26.48 20.59
C SER A 436 -4.54 26.13 20.37
N GLY A 437 -4.82 24.99 19.75
CA GLY A 437 -6.18 24.51 19.51
C GLY A 437 -6.18 23.09 18.93
N ILE A 438 -7.31 22.41 19.06
CA ILE A 438 -7.47 21.02 18.64
C ILE A 438 -8.66 20.91 17.69
N VAL A 439 -8.56 20.05 16.68
CA VAL A 439 -9.72 19.55 15.94
C VAL A 439 -9.71 18.03 15.95
N THR A 440 -10.82 17.43 16.33
CA THR A 440 -10.99 15.97 16.33
C THR A 440 -12.41 15.57 15.93
N THR A 441 -12.70 14.29 15.98
CA THR A 441 -14.00 13.65 15.73
C THR A 441 -14.63 13.18 17.04
N ALA A 442 -15.94 12.87 17.04
CA ALA A 442 -16.67 12.58 18.29
C ALA A 442 -16.05 11.44 19.12
N GLY A 443 -15.65 10.33 18.47
CA GLY A 443 -14.90 9.25 19.13
C GLY A 443 -13.61 9.72 19.83
N GLY A 444 -12.92 10.73 19.28
CA GLY A 444 -11.74 11.34 19.89
C GLY A 444 -12.07 12.09 21.17
N VAL A 445 -13.26 12.71 21.22
CA VAL A 445 -13.78 13.39 22.41
C VAL A 445 -14.19 12.38 23.48
N GLU A 446 -15.11 11.48 23.15
CA GLU A 446 -15.73 10.60 24.14
C GLU A 446 -14.76 9.58 24.72
N GLU A 447 -13.82 9.04 23.93
CA GLU A 447 -12.90 8.02 24.45
C GLU A 447 -11.90 8.56 25.48
N ASP A 448 -11.60 9.86 25.48
CA ASP A 448 -10.79 10.48 26.53
C ASP A 448 -11.52 10.49 27.88
N PHE A 449 -12.82 10.86 27.86
CA PHE A 449 -13.66 10.86 29.05
C PHE A 449 -13.95 9.43 29.51
N ILE A 450 -14.30 8.54 28.59
CA ILE A 450 -14.57 7.13 28.87
C ILE A 450 -13.35 6.47 29.53
N LYS A 451 -12.12 6.79 29.09
CA LYS A 451 -10.88 6.28 29.71
C LYS A 451 -10.66 6.72 31.16
N CYS A 452 -11.31 7.80 31.59
CA CYS A 452 -11.30 8.19 33.00
C CYS A 452 -12.26 7.32 33.83
N LEU A 453 -13.34 6.81 33.21
CA LEU A 453 -14.39 6.00 33.83
C LEU A 453 -14.12 4.48 33.75
N GLY A 454 -13.39 4.02 32.74
CA GLY A 454 -13.04 2.62 32.54
C GLY A 454 -11.89 2.42 31.55
N PRO A 455 -11.06 1.38 31.73
CA PRO A 455 -9.89 1.15 30.88
C PRO A 455 -10.26 0.59 29.50
N THR A 456 -9.38 0.83 28.53
CA THR A 456 -9.33 0.16 27.22
C THR A 456 -8.20 -0.88 27.25
N TYR A 457 -8.41 -2.04 26.65
CA TYR A 457 -7.48 -3.17 26.70
C TYR A 457 -6.87 -3.49 25.34
N LEU A 458 -5.68 -4.11 25.35
CA LEU A 458 -5.11 -4.71 24.15
C LEU A 458 -5.85 -5.99 23.78
N GLY A 459 -6.07 -6.17 22.48
CA GLY A 459 -6.67 -7.34 21.85
C GLY A 459 -5.97 -7.67 20.53
N SER A 460 -6.75 -8.04 19.52
CA SER A 460 -6.24 -8.37 18.18
C SER A 460 -7.24 -7.96 17.10
N PHE A 461 -6.73 -7.58 15.92
CA PHE A 461 -7.55 -7.28 14.75
C PHE A 461 -8.44 -8.45 14.33
N ASN A 462 -7.99 -9.69 14.60
CA ASN A 462 -8.62 -10.91 14.11
C ASN A 462 -9.65 -11.52 15.09
N LEU A 463 -10.01 -10.81 16.15
CA LEU A 463 -11.05 -11.26 17.08
C LEU A 463 -12.43 -11.25 16.40
N ASP A 464 -13.14 -12.38 16.48
CA ASP A 464 -14.45 -12.58 15.86
C ASP A 464 -15.50 -11.61 16.41
N GLY A 465 -16.13 -10.83 15.52
CA GLY A 465 -17.09 -9.80 15.88
C GLY A 465 -18.36 -10.34 16.54
N ALA A 466 -18.85 -11.50 16.09
CA ALA A 466 -20.07 -12.08 16.66
C ALA A 466 -19.86 -12.52 18.13
N THR A 467 -18.71 -13.12 18.41
CA THR A 467 -18.31 -13.52 19.77
C THR A 467 -18.11 -12.32 20.68
N LEU A 468 -17.43 -11.27 20.19
CA LEU A 468 -17.25 -10.03 20.94
C LEU A 468 -18.59 -9.37 21.28
N ARG A 469 -19.52 -9.27 20.31
CA ARG A 469 -20.85 -8.69 20.54
C ARG A 469 -21.65 -9.46 21.58
N LYS A 470 -21.66 -10.80 21.52
CA LYS A 470 -22.33 -11.66 22.52
C LYS A 470 -21.80 -11.45 23.94
N ARG A 471 -20.54 -11.02 24.07
CA ARG A 471 -19.86 -10.76 25.35
C ARG A 471 -19.92 -9.28 25.77
N GLY A 472 -20.55 -8.40 24.99
CA GLY A 472 -20.55 -6.96 25.26
C GLY A 472 -19.16 -6.33 25.17
N LEU A 473 -18.34 -6.75 24.22
CA LEU A 473 -17.02 -6.19 23.96
C LEU A 473 -17.01 -5.50 22.60
N ASN A 474 -16.58 -4.24 22.56
CA ASN A 474 -16.46 -3.45 21.34
C ASN A 474 -14.99 -3.42 20.88
N ARG A 475 -14.72 -3.62 19.58
CA ARG A 475 -13.36 -3.67 19.03
C ARG A 475 -13.02 -2.40 18.25
N ILE A 476 -11.83 -1.85 18.51
CA ILE A 476 -11.25 -0.70 17.78
C ILE A 476 -9.87 -1.13 17.28
N GLY A 477 -9.78 -1.60 16.03
CA GLY A 477 -8.54 -2.20 15.53
C GLY A 477 -8.13 -3.45 16.34
N ASN A 478 -7.00 -3.36 17.04
CA ASN A 478 -6.52 -4.34 18.01
C ASN A 478 -6.76 -3.95 19.48
N LEU A 479 -7.69 -3.04 19.75
CA LEU A 479 -8.10 -2.63 21.10
C LEU A 479 -9.50 -3.14 21.42
N ILE A 480 -9.79 -3.33 22.72
CA ILE A 480 -11.07 -3.77 23.24
C ILE A 480 -11.58 -2.78 24.30
N VAL A 481 -12.81 -2.31 24.09
CA VAL A 481 -13.55 -1.45 25.03
C VAL A 481 -14.77 -2.23 25.53
N PRO A 482 -14.84 -2.58 26.82
CA PRO A 482 -16.03 -3.19 27.39
C PRO A 482 -17.25 -2.28 27.29
N ASN A 483 -18.43 -2.83 26.98
CA ASN A 483 -19.65 -2.03 26.85
C ASN A 483 -20.06 -1.34 28.17
N ASP A 484 -19.66 -1.92 29.31
CA ASP A 484 -19.82 -1.34 30.65
C ASP A 484 -19.20 0.08 30.76
N ASN A 485 -18.14 0.36 30.00
CA ASN A 485 -17.54 1.69 29.95
C ASN A 485 -18.52 2.73 29.37
N TYR A 486 -19.33 2.34 28.38
CA TYR A 486 -20.34 3.21 27.77
C TYR A 486 -21.57 3.38 28.68
N CYS A 487 -21.92 2.36 29.47
CA CYS A 487 -22.95 2.49 30.51
C CYS A 487 -22.54 3.50 31.59
N LYS A 488 -21.28 3.44 32.06
CA LYS A 488 -20.73 4.44 32.99
C LYS A 488 -20.70 5.84 32.39
N PHE A 489 -20.42 5.93 31.09
CA PHE A 489 -20.43 7.21 30.37
C PHE A 489 -21.83 7.80 30.28
N GLU A 490 -22.85 6.98 30.00
CA GLU A 490 -24.26 7.39 30.06
C GLU A 490 -24.61 7.95 31.44
N ASP A 491 -24.33 7.19 32.51
CA ASP A 491 -24.62 7.59 33.90
C ASP A 491 -23.95 8.93 34.26
N TRP A 492 -22.75 9.18 33.74
CA TRP A 492 -22.00 10.41 33.99
C TRP A 492 -22.49 11.60 33.16
N VAL A 493 -22.78 11.41 31.87
CA VAL A 493 -23.06 12.53 30.95
C VAL A 493 -24.52 12.98 31.00
N MET A 494 -25.47 12.09 31.28
CA MET A 494 -26.90 12.41 31.27
C MET A 494 -27.26 13.58 32.22
N PRO A 495 -26.82 13.60 33.50
CA PRO A 495 -27.10 14.73 34.39
C PRO A 495 -26.47 16.05 33.94
N ILE A 496 -25.35 15.99 33.21
CA ILE A 496 -24.68 17.17 32.66
C ILE A 496 -25.50 17.73 31.49
N LEU A 497 -26.02 16.87 30.61
CA LEU A 497 -26.91 17.29 29.52
C LEU A 497 -28.18 17.96 30.04
N ASP A 498 -28.75 17.48 31.14
CA ASP A 498 -29.89 18.11 31.81
C ASP A 498 -29.55 19.55 32.27
N GLN A 499 -28.37 19.74 32.87
CA GLN A 499 -27.90 21.07 33.29
C GLN A 499 -27.66 21.98 32.09
N MET A 500 -26.98 21.48 31.05
CA MET A 500 -26.74 22.22 29.82
C MET A 500 -28.05 22.66 29.15
N ARG A 501 -29.07 21.80 29.13
CA ARG A 501 -30.39 22.13 28.57
C ARG A 501 -31.06 23.25 29.36
N ALA A 502 -31.02 23.19 30.69
CA ALA A 502 -31.59 24.22 31.56
C ALA A 502 -30.86 25.56 31.37
N GLU A 503 -29.53 25.53 31.36
CA GLU A 503 -28.68 26.69 31.14
C GLU A 503 -28.92 27.35 29.78
N GLN A 504 -29.24 26.58 28.73
CA GLN A 504 -29.48 27.14 27.40
C GLN A 504 -30.67 28.11 27.33
N ASP A 505 -31.64 27.98 28.23
CA ASP A 505 -32.79 28.88 28.32
C ASP A 505 -32.52 30.08 29.25
N THR A 506 -31.65 29.92 30.25
CA THR A 506 -31.44 30.93 31.30
C THR A 506 -30.10 31.66 31.20
N ALA A 507 -29.16 31.19 30.38
CA ALA A 507 -27.85 31.79 30.23
C ALA A 507 -27.96 33.23 29.72
N PRO A 508 -27.12 34.15 30.23
CA PRO A 508 -27.10 35.51 29.74
C PRO A 508 -26.76 35.54 28.24
N PRO A 509 -27.27 36.53 27.50
CA PRO A 509 -26.84 36.76 26.11
C PRO A 509 -25.32 36.87 26.00
N GLU A 510 -24.80 36.48 24.86
CA GLU A 510 -23.38 36.65 24.55
C GLU A 510 -23.01 38.14 24.43
N ALA A 511 -21.71 38.45 24.44
CA ALA A 511 -21.22 39.84 24.39
C ALA A 511 -21.69 40.63 23.15
N ASN A 512 -22.06 39.93 22.08
CA ASN A 512 -22.62 40.53 20.85
C ASN A 512 -24.16 40.71 20.91
N GLY A 513 -24.80 40.43 22.05
CA GLY A 513 -26.24 40.53 22.25
C GLY A 513 -27.05 39.34 21.72
N GLU A 514 -26.42 38.34 21.10
CA GLU A 514 -27.12 37.13 20.65
C GLU A 514 -27.46 36.21 21.84
N ARG A 515 -28.53 35.44 21.70
CA ARG A 515 -28.85 34.38 22.68
C ARG A 515 -27.70 33.39 22.80
N PHE A 516 -27.39 32.95 24.02
CA PHE A 516 -26.43 31.88 24.25
C PHE A 516 -26.76 30.61 23.45
N ALA A 517 -25.73 29.98 22.89
CA ALA A 517 -25.84 28.67 22.26
C ALA A 517 -24.69 27.78 22.70
N TRP A 518 -24.99 26.50 22.93
CA TRP A 518 -23.96 25.50 22.99
C TRP A 518 -23.34 25.33 21.61
N THR A 519 -22.02 25.20 21.55
CA THR A 519 -21.27 24.81 20.36
C THR A 519 -20.45 23.58 20.71
N PRO A 520 -19.98 22.76 19.74
CA PRO A 520 -19.17 21.61 20.06
C PRO A 520 -17.99 21.94 20.98
N SER A 521 -17.25 23.03 20.72
CA SER A 521 -16.15 23.43 21.61
C SER A 521 -16.59 23.80 23.02
N ARG A 522 -17.73 24.47 23.22
CA ARG A 522 -18.27 24.77 24.56
C ARG A 522 -18.74 23.52 25.29
N VAL A 523 -19.33 22.56 24.57
CA VAL A 523 -19.73 21.27 25.16
C VAL A 523 -18.49 20.52 25.62
N ILE A 524 -17.45 20.43 24.80
CA ILE A 524 -16.20 19.73 25.16
C ILE A 524 -15.49 20.43 26.34
N GLU A 525 -15.46 21.76 26.35
CA GLU A 525 -14.93 22.56 27.46
C GLU A 525 -15.69 22.31 28.76
N ARG A 526 -17.04 22.32 28.70
CA ARG A 526 -17.90 21.96 29.84
C ARG A 526 -17.60 20.56 30.36
N LEU A 527 -17.58 19.56 29.49
CA LEU A 527 -17.27 18.18 29.86
C LEU A 527 -15.84 18.02 30.42
N GLY A 528 -14.88 18.82 29.92
CA GLY A 528 -13.52 18.91 30.47
C GLY A 528 -13.47 19.42 31.91
N HIS A 529 -14.30 20.39 32.26
CA HIS A 529 -14.47 20.83 33.64
C HIS A 529 -15.15 19.77 34.51
N GLU A 530 -16.20 19.12 34.00
CA GLU A 530 -17.01 18.14 34.74
C GLU A 530 -16.28 16.83 35.02
N ILE A 531 -15.42 16.37 34.09
CA ILE A 531 -14.67 15.12 34.34
C ILE A 531 -13.67 15.30 35.48
N ASN A 532 -13.16 16.53 35.65
CA ASN A 532 -12.27 16.96 36.73
C ASN A 532 -11.14 15.96 37.05
N ASP A 533 -10.56 15.37 36.00
CA ASP A 533 -9.55 14.32 36.10
C ASP A 533 -8.28 14.74 35.35
N GLU A 534 -7.16 14.85 36.07
CA GLU A 534 -5.89 15.25 35.45
C GLU A 534 -5.35 14.25 34.41
N ARG A 535 -5.94 13.06 34.29
CA ARG A 535 -5.64 12.08 33.22
C ARG A 535 -6.28 12.45 31.89
N SER A 536 -7.33 13.28 31.89
CA SER A 536 -8.06 13.69 30.68
C SER A 536 -7.29 14.75 29.88
N VAL A 537 -7.23 14.57 28.55
CA VAL A 537 -6.76 15.59 27.62
C VAL A 537 -7.65 16.83 27.73
N TYR A 538 -8.97 16.64 27.79
CA TYR A 538 -9.94 17.73 27.75
C TYR A 538 -10.09 18.48 29.08
N TYR A 539 -9.81 17.83 30.21
CA TYR A 539 -9.57 18.54 31.47
C TYR A 539 -8.46 19.58 31.31
N TRP A 540 -7.31 19.19 30.78
CA TRP A 540 -6.21 20.12 30.56
C TRP A 540 -6.50 21.14 29.47
N ALA A 541 -7.24 20.76 28.43
CA ALA A 541 -7.67 21.70 27.40
C ALA A 541 -8.53 22.83 28.01
N ALA A 542 -9.54 22.48 28.80
CA ALA A 542 -10.40 23.43 29.50
C ALA A 542 -9.59 24.28 30.50
N LYS A 543 -8.76 23.65 31.35
CA LYS A 543 -7.90 24.34 32.33
C LYS A 543 -6.91 25.31 31.70
N ASN A 544 -6.44 25.02 30.49
CA ASN A 544 -5.47 25.84 29.77
C ASN A 544 -6.09 26.77 28.72
N ASN A 545 -7.43 26.84 28.63
CA ASN A 545 -8.16 27.61 27.61
C ASN A 545 -7.76 27.25 26.16
N ILE A 546 -7.52 25.96 25.90
CA ILE A 546 -7.24 25.44 24.56
C ILE A 546 -8.56 24.95 23.95
N PRO A 547 -9.10 25.63 22.91
CA PRO A 547 -10.36 25.23 22.31
C PRO A 547 -10.23 23.91 21.56
N VAL A 548 -11.27 23.07 21.68
CA VAL A 548 -11.37 21.78 20.99
C VAL A 548 -12.58 21.81 20.07
N PHE A 549 -12.37 21.73 18.77
CA PHE A 549 -13.44 21.73 17.79
C PHE A 549 -13.77 20.32 17.32
N CYS A 550 -15.06 20.03 17.20
CA CYS A 550 -15.54 18.76 16.67
C CYS A 550 -16.81 18.99 15.85
N PRO A 551 -16.70 19.29 14.53
CA PRO A 551 -17.85 19.64 13.70
C PRO A 551 -18.94 18.56 13.66
N ALA A 552 -18.54 17.30 13.76
CA ALA A 552 -19.44 16.14 13.80
C ALA A 552 -19.50 15.53 15.20
N LEU A 553 -19.79 16.34 16.23
CA LEU A 553 -19.84 15.89 17.64
C LEU A 553 -20.89 14.80 17.90
N THR A 554 -21.91 14.71 17.06
CA THR A 554 -22.99 13.73 17.17
C THR A 554 -22.66 12.36 16.58
N ASP A 555 -21.49 12.17 15.96
CA ASP A 555 -21.09 10.92 15.29
C ASP A 555 -20.33 9.96 16.23
N GLY A 556 -20.96 9.58 17.34
CA GLY A 556 -20.36 8.75 18.38
C GLY A 556 -21.30 8.48 19.56
N SER A 557 -20.79 7.82 20.60
CA SER A 557 -21.52 7.56 21.84
C SER A 557 -22.07 8.83 22.49
N LEU A 558 -21.38 9.97 22.43
CA LEU A 558 -21.94 11.23 22.93
C LEU A 558 -23.19 11.64 22.13
N GLY A 559 -23.21 11.38 20.83
CA GLY A 559 -24.39 11.53 19.98
C GLY A 559 -25.56 10.64 20.41
N ASP A 560 -25.28 9.38 20.74
CA ASP A 560 -26.29 8.46 21.30
C ASP A 560 -26.90 9.01 22.60
N MET A 561 -26.06 9.57 23.48
CA MET A 561 -26.53 10.16 24.74
C MET A 561 -27.37 11.41 24.50
N ILE A 562 -26.96 12.29 23.58
CA ILE A 562 -27.77 13.45 23.16
C ILE A 562 -29.11 12.99 22.57
N TYR A 563 -29.10 11.93 21.75
CA TYR A 563 -30.31 11.33 21.19
C TYR A 563 -31.27 10.86 22.27
N PHE A 564 -30.82 10.01 23.20
CA PHE A 564 -31.68 9.51 24.29
C PHE A 564 -32.15 10.64 25.23
N HIS A 565 -31.27 11.58 25.54
CA HIS A 565 -31.60 12.77 26.33
C HIS A 565 -32.70 13.59 25.65
N SER A 566 -32.67 13.76 24.33
CA SER A 566 -33.66 14.57 23.61
C SER A 566 -35.11 14.09 23.74
N TYR A 567 -35.34 12.79 23.97
CA TYR A 567 -36.68 12.25 24.25
C TYR A 567 -37.14 12.49 25.68
N LYS A 568 -36.20 12.57 26.63
CA LYS A 568 -36.49 12.80 28.06
C LYS A 568 -36.62 14.30 28.36
N ASN A 569 -35.72 15.11 27.82
CA ASN A 569 -35.62 16.54 28.06
C ASN A 569 -35.33 17.29 26.73
N PRO A 570 -36.37 17.55 25.93
CA PRO A 570 -36.22 18.07 24.56
C PRO A 570 -35.74 19.53 24.53
N GLY A 571 -35.09 19.89 23.41
CA GLY A 571 -34.79 21.29 23.05
C GLY A 571 -33.33 21.71 23.19
N LEU A 572 -32.42 20.80 23.57
CA LEU A 572 -30.98 21.08 23.55
C LEU A 572 -30.54 21.28 22.10
N THR A 573 -29.94 22.43 21.79
CA THR A 573 -29.38 22.70 20.46
C THR A 573 -27.90 23.02 20.54
N ILE A 574 -27.13 22.46 19.60
CA ILE A 574 -25.68 22.65 19.51
C ILE A 574 -25.38 23.26 18.14
N ASP A 575 -24.91 24.50 18.12
CA ASP A 575 -24.62 25.26 16.91
C ASP A 575 -23.18 25.06 16.43
N ILE A 576 -23.03 24.60 15.19
CA ILE A 576 -21.75 24.42 14.52
C ILE A 576 -21.25 25.70 13.83
N VAL A 577 -22.14 26.64 13.53
CA VAL A 577 -21.81 27.88 12.80
C VAL A 577 -20.95 28.80 13.66
N ARG A 578 -21.33 29.01 14.92
CA ARG A 578 -20.50 29.75 15.88
C ARG A 578 -19.13 29.10 16.09
N ASP A 579 -19.05 27.78 16.07
CA ASP A 579 -17.80 27.05 16.26
C ASP A 579 -16.83 27.23 15.09
N ILE A 580 -17.32 27.15 13.83
CA ILE A 580 -16.47 27.39 12.66
C ILE A 580 -16.01 28.84 12.55
N ARG A 581 -16.84 29.81 12.97
CA ARG A 581 -16.40 31.21 13.09
C ARG A 581 -15.22 31.35 14.06
N ARG A 582 -15.33 30.76 15.25
CA ARG A 582 -14.25 30.78 16.26
C ARG A 582 -12.95 30.15 15.72
N LEU A 583 -13.03 29.01 15.04
CA LEU A 583 -11.86 28.36 14.44
C LEU A 583 -11.21 29.20 13.32
N ASN A 584 -12.02 29.77 12.43
CA ASN A 584 -11.52 30.64 11.36
C ASN A 584 -10.90 31.93 11.93
N ASP A 585 -11.51 32.54 12.94
CA ASP A 585 -10.99 33.74 13.60
C ASP A 585 -9.63 33.50 14.26
N ILE A 586 -9.41 32.33 14.88
CA ILE A 586 -8.10 31.93 15.42
C ILE A 586 -7.06 31.91 14.29
N SER A 587 -7.42 31.39 13.12
CA SER A 587 -6.52 31.28 11.98
C SER A 587 -6.19 32.65 11.37
N VAL A 588 -7.21 33.50 11.16
CA VAL A 588 -7.03 34.86 10.61
C VAL A 588 -6.18 35.75 11.53
N LYS A 589 -6.33 35.62 12.85
CA LYS A 589 -5.56 36.40 13.83
C LYS A 589 -4.13 35.89 14.03
N ALA A 590 -3.80 34.68 13.57
CA ALA A 590 -2.48 34.08 13.78
C ALA A 590 -1.40 34.76 12.92
N LYS A 591 -0.41 35.39 13.57
CA LYS A 591 0.77 35.98 12.92
C LYS A 591 1.61 34.92 12.19
N LYS A 592 1.75 33.74 12.78
CA LYS A 592 2.33 32.53 12.18
C LYS A 592 1.48 31.35 12.55
N ALA A 593 1.22 30.43 11.62
CA ALA A 593 0.42 29.25 11.89
C ALA A 593 1.10 27.97 11.43
N GLY A 594 1.05 26.96 12.31
CA GLY A 594 1.51 25.60 12.05
C GLY A 594 0.38 24.61 12.26
N ILE A 595 0.34 23.58 11.42
CA ILE A 595 -0.64 22.49 11.54
C ILE A 595 0.07 21.15 11.70
N ILE A 596 -0.32 20.38 12.71
CA ILE A 596 0.14 19.00 12.93
C ILE A 596 -1.10 18.12 12.81
N ILE A 597 -1.14 17.24 11.82
CA ILE A 597 -2.32 16.43 11.51
C ILE A 597 -1.96 14.95 11.58
N LEU A 598 -2.58 14.25 12.52
CA LEU A 598 -2.43 12.82 12.75
C LEU A 598 -3.67 12.09 12.22
N GLY A 599 -3.55 11.48 11.04
CA GLY A 599 -4.68 10.89 10.30
C GLY A 599 -5.24 11.81 9.20
N GLY A 600 -6.53 11.66 8.92
CA GLY A 600 -7.22 12.31 7.80
C GLY A 600 -8.64 12.76 8.16
N GLY A 601 -9.55 12.76 7.19
CA GLY A 601 -10.97 13.05 7.41
C GLY A 601 -11.26 14.49 7.88
N VAL A 602 -12.30 14.63 8.69
CA VAL A 602 -12.83 15.95 9.10
C VAL A 602 -11.78 16.77 9.84
N CYS A 603 -10.99 16.18 10.75
CA CYS A 603 -9.97 16.94 11.48
C CYS A 603 -8.88 17.51 10.56
N LYS A 604 -8.48 16.76 9.51
CA LYS A 604 -7.54 17.26 8.50
C LYS A 604 -8.15 18.43 7.73
N HIS A 605 -9.30 18.19 7.11
CA HIS A 605 -9.90 19.16 6.20
C HIS A 605 -10.29 20.45 6.93
N GLN A 606 -10.87 20.34 8.13
CA GLN A 606 -11.34 21.50 8.88
C GLN A 606 -10.21 22.45 9.30
N ILE A 607 -9.09 21.91 9.77
CA ILE A 607 -7.90 22.71 10.10
C ILE A 607 -7.34 23.37 8.84
N ALA A 608 -7.14 22.60 7.76
CA ALA A 608 -6.61 23.14 6.51
C ALA A 608 -7.52 24.21 5.91
N ASN A 609 -8.85 24.03 5.99
CA ASN A 609 -9.82 25.00 5.52
C ASN A 609 -9.84 26.29 6.38
N ALA A 610 -9.61 26.20 7.69
CA ALA A 610 -9.46 27.39 8.53
C ALA A 610 -8.22 28.20 8.13
N MET A 611 -7.15 27.52 7.72
CA MET A 611 -5.91 28.15 7.25
C MET A 611 -6.05 28.81 5.87
N LEU A 612 -7.05 28.42 5.07
CA LEU A 612 -7.35 29.09 3.79
C LEU A 612 -7.63 30.59 3.99
N PHE A 613 -8.36 30.94 5.04
CA PHE A 613 -8.75 32.34 5.32
C PHE A 613 -7.58 33.27 5.66
N ARG A 614 -6.39 32.72 5.90
CA ARG A 614 -5.14 33.46 6.11
C ARG A 614 -4.12 33.27 4.98
N ASN A 615 -4.57 32.80 3.80
CA ASN A 615 -3.72 32.42 2.66
C ASN A 615 -2.70 31.32 2.99
N GLY A 616 -3.12 30.35 3.78
CA GLY A 616 -2.40 29.10 4.04
C GLY A 616 -1.59 29.08 5.32
N ALA A 617 -1.38 27.88 5.87
CA ALA A 617 -0.46 27.68 6.99
C ALA A 617 1.00 27.86 6.56
N ASP A 618 1.83 28.39 7.46
CA ASP A 618 3.27 28.57 7.24
C ASP A 618 4.02 27.23 7.39
N PHE A 619 3.55 26.38 8.29
CA PHE A 619 4.14 25.07 8.57
C PHE A 619 3.09 23.97 8.53
N GLY A 620 3.42 22.81 7.95
CA GLY A 620 2.48 21.68 7.88
C GLY A 620 3.17 20.32 8.05
N VAL A 621 2.73 19.54 9.03
CA VAL A 621 3.18 18.15 9.21
C VAL A 621 1.98 17.22 9.19
N TYR A 622 1.90 16.37 8.18
CA TYR A 622 0.89 15.32 8.06
C TYR A 622 1.51 13.98 8.40
N ILE A 623 0.88 13.20 9.28
CA ILE A 623 1.27 11.82 9.61
C ILE A 623 0.02 10.96 9.42
N ASN A 624 -0.07 10.27 8.30
CA ASN A 624 -1.22 9.42 8.01
C ASN A 624 -0.87 8.30 7.03
N THR A 625 -1.78 7.34 6.89
CA THR A 625 -1.66 6.19 6.00
C THR A 625 -2.44 6.34 4.70
N GLY A 626 -3.06 7.50 4.47
CA GLY A 626 -3.88 7.77 3.28
C GLY A 626 -3.03 7.89 2.02
N GLN A 627 -3.53 7.33 0.92
CA GLN A 627 -2.86 7.28 -0.38
C GLN A 627 -3.59 8.14 -1.41
N GLU A 628 -2.86 8.78 -2.32
CA GLU A 628 -3.46 9.78 -3.23
C GLU A 628 -4.33 9.19 -4.35
N PHE A 629 -4.17 7.91 -4.68
CA PHE A 629 -4.78 7.29 -5.87
C PHE A 629 -6.31 7.26 -5.85
N ASP A 630 -6.93 7.32 -4.67
CA ASP A 630 -8.38 7.26 -4.51
C ASP A 630 -9.06 8.65 -4.59
N GLY A 631 -8.27 9.72 -4.74
CA GLY A 631 -8.78 11.10 -4.79
C GLY A 631 -9.37 11.61 -3.48
N SER A 632 -9.09 10.95 -2.35
CA SER A 632 -9.59 11.37 -1.04
C SER A 632 -8.78 12.54 -0.48
N ASP A 633 -9.46 13.49 0.20
CA ASP A 633 -8.75 14.54 0.94
C ASP A 633 -7.82 13.92 2.00
N SER A 634 -8.21 12.82 2.63
CA SER A 634 -7.35 12.09 3.58
C SER A 634 -6.01 11.66 2.97
N GLY A 635 -6.03 11.19 1.73
CA GLY A 635 -4.87 10.67 0.99
C GLY A 635 -4.04 11.74 0.28
N ALA A 636 -4.60 12.93 0.06
CA ALA A 636 -3.95 14.04 -0.65
C ALA A 636 -2.55 14.38 -0.08
N ARG A 637 -1.64 14.76 -0.98
CA ARG A 637 -0.32 15.29 -0.63
C ARG A 637 -0.44 16.74 -0.12
N PRO A 638 0.52 17.24 0.68
CA PRO A 638 0.54 18.65 1.08
C PRO A 638 0.50 19.62 -0.11
N ASP A 639 1.10 19.23 -1.23
CA ASP A 639 1.11 20.03 -2.47
C ASP A 639 -0.29 20.28 -3.04
N GLU A 640 -1.22 19.33 -2.91
CA GLU A 640 -2.62 19.57 -3.27
C GLU A 640 -3.23 20.66 -2.38
N ALA A 641 -2.95 20.67 -1.07
CA ALA A 641 -3.43 21.74 -0.19
C ALA A 641 -2.81 23.11 -0.52
N VAL A 642 -1.63 23.15 -1.14
CA VAL A 642 -1.03 24.39 -1.67
C VAL A 642 -1.84 24.93 -2.84
N SER A 643 -2.34 24.07 -3.75
CA SER A 643 -3.15 24.52 -4.89
C SER A 643 -4.45 25.22 -4.48
N TRP A 644 -4.99 24.87 -3.32
CA TRP A 644 -6.16 25.52 -2.73
C TRP A 644 -5.84 26.78 -1.92
N GLY A 645 -4.57 27.04 -1.60
CA GLY A 645 -4.18 28.09 -0.66
C GLY A 645 -4.41 27.73 0.81
N LYS A 646 -4.61 26.44 1.13
CA LYS A 646 -4.72 25.93 2.51
C LYS A 646 -3.34 25.80 3.17
N LEU A 647 -2.30 25.59 2.38
CA LEU A 647 -0.89 25.64 2.76
C LEU A 647 -0.14 26.66 1.90
N LYS A 648 0.87 27.34 2.45
CA LYS A 648 1.74 28.20 1.66
C LYS A 648 2.69 27.37 0.79
N SER A 649 2.98 27.85 -0.41
CA SER A 649 4.04 27.27 -1.25
C SER A 649 5.42 27.52 -0.63
N LYS A 650 6.42 26.74 -1.03
CA LYS A 650 7.81 26.92 -0.57
C LYS A 650 8.36 28.31 -0.93
N GLU A 651 7.99 28.84 -2.09
CA GLU A 651 8.35 30.19 -2.55
C GLU A 651 7.74 31.28 -1.65
N ASN A 652 6.52 31.04 -1.13
CA ASN A 652 5.83 31.94 -0.20
C ASN A 652 6.16 31.65 1.28
N GLY A 653 7.29 30.99 1.55
CA GLY A 653 7.79 30.72 2.89
C GLY A 653 7.12 29.54 3.62
N GLY A 654 6.34 28.72 2.91
CA GLY A 654 5.75 27.50 3.44
C GLY A 654 6.77 26.36 3.59
N ASP A 655 6.64 25.56 4.64
CA ASP A 655 7.47 24.37 4.86
C ASP A 655 6.60 23.22 5.35
N THR A 656 6.48 22.18 4.52
CA THR A 656 5.49 21.12 4.73
C THR A 656 6.07 19.75 4.44
N VAL A 657 5.60 18.75 5.17
CA VAL A 657 5.98 17.35 4.97
C VAL A 657 4.81 16.42 5.27
N LYS A 658 4.78 15.28 4.57
CA LYS A 658 3.89 14.17 4.88
C LYS A 658 4.72 12.92 5.19
N VAL A 659 4.44 12.30 6.33
CA VAL A 659 4.97 11.01 6.75
C VAL A 659 3.90 9.95 6.52
N TYR A 660 4.18 9.02 5.63
CA TYR A 660 3.31 7.87 5.31
C TYR A 660 3.56 6.75 6.31
N CYS A 661 2.97 6.86 7.50
CA CYS A 661 3.15 5.90 8.59
C CYS A 661 1.95 5.94 9.56
N ASP A 662 1.79 4.86 10.34
CA ASP A 662 0.90 4.86 11.50
C ASP A 662 1.45 5.82 12.56
N ALA A 663 0.62 6.77 13.00
CA ALA A 663 1.02 7.80 13.97
C ALA A 663 1.46 7.22 15.32
N THR A 664 0.96 6.04 15.70
CA THR A 664 1.35 5.35 16.94
C THR A 664 2.82 4.93 16.95
N ILE A 665 3.43 4.77 15.77
CA ILE A 665 4.84 4.40 15.61
C ILE A 665 5.72 5.65 15.71
N VAL A 666 5.43 6.68 14.92
CA VAL A 666 6.39 7.80 14.69
C VAL A 666 6.13 9.03 15.58
N PHE A 667 4.88 9.31 15.94
CA PHE A 667 4.56 10.55 16.65
C PHE A 667 5.17 10.63 18.07
N PRO A 668 5.26 9.54 18.87
CA PRO A 668 5.97 9.59 20.15
C PRO A 668 7.44 10.00 20.00
N PHE A 669 8.13 9.51 18.97
CA PHE A 669 9.52 9.86 18.71
C PHE A 669 9.69 11.30 18.23
N ILE A 670 8.77 11.78 17.38
CA ILE A 670 8.76 13.18 16.94
C ILE A 670 8.56 14.10 18.15
N VAL A 671 7.62 13.79 19.04
CA VAL A 671 7.40 14.57 20.27
C VAL A 671 8.62 14.47 21.19
N ALA A 672 9.24 13.30 21.34
CA ALA A 672 10.46 13.12 22.13
C ALA A 672 11.60 14.03 21.61
N GLN A 673 11.81 14.11 20.30
CA GLN A 673 12.90 14.90 19.70
C GLN A 673 12.60 16.41 19.61
N THR A 674 11.35 16.83 19.85
CA THR A 674 10.92 18.24 19.78
C THR A 674 10.48 18.76 21.15
N PHE A 675 9.18 18.74 21.44
CA PHE A 675 8.58 19.27 22.67
C PHE A 675 9.10 18.57 23.92
N GLY A 676 9.26 17.24 23.88
CA GLY A 676 9.76 16.43 24.99
C GLY A 676 11.19 16.82 25.37
N ARG A 677 12.11 16.80 24.40
CA ARG A 677 13.51 17.23 24.60
C ARG A 677 13.60 18.63 25.18
N ALA A 678 12.86 19.58 24.62
CA ALA A 678 12.85 20.96 25.11
C ALA A 678 12.28 21.08 26.54
N HIS A 679 11.22 20.33 26.86
CA HIS A 679 10.61 20.31 28.18
C HIS A 679 11.59 19.82 29.26
N TRP A 680 12.32 18.75 28.98
CA TRP A 680 13.25 18.15 29.93
C TRP A 680 14.58 18.91 30.03
N ALA A 681 15.03 19.57 28.97
CA ALA A 681 16.20 20.44 29.02
C ALA A 681 16.02 21.64 29.98
N GLN A 682 14.78 22.07 30.23
CA GLN A 682 14.45 23.17 31.14
C GLN A 682 14.31 22.76 32.61
N LYS A 683 14.32 21.45 32.90
CA LYS A 683 14.26 20.94 34.28
C LYS A 683 15.67 20.61 34.76
N PRO A 684 16.03 20.92 36.02
CA PRO A 684 17.28 20.40 36.58
C PRO A 684 17.22 18.87 36.52
N LEU A 685 18.28 18.24 35.97
CA LEU A 685 18.44 16.80 36.01
C LEU A 685 18.38 16.38 37.48
N VAL A 686 17.33 15.65 37.85
CA VAL A 686 17.26 15.01 39.16
C VAL A 686 18.29 13.90 39.13
N SER A 687 19.44 14.17 39.77
CA SER A 687 20.56 13.24 39.92
C SER A 687 20.19 12.02 40.74
#